data_AF-A0A1G7WQD1-F1
#
_entry.id   AF-A0A1G7WQD1-F1
#
_cell.length_a   1.000
_cell.length_b   1.000
_cell.length_c   1.000
_cell.angle_alpha   90.00
_cell.angle_beta   90.00
_cell.angle_gamma   90.00
#
_symmetry.space_group_name_H-M   'P 1'
#
loop_
_entity.id
_entity.type
_entity.pdbx_description
1 polymer ?
#
loop_
_entity_poly.entity_id
_entity_poly.type
_entity_poly.pdbx_seq_one_letter_code
_entity_poly.pdbx_strand_id
1 'polypeptide(L)'
;MLQKAIGTKPARYIAYKTIDMPIGVVTRIEFSWNSSLKTTSLKIGGANVAMGLEWLSETSTGKVDFSPDQTAFQFPGRVNEPISNFVLKDGQGNILVNYPGNLDMALATAWFDFTRLVKSDVVSLNMCPTAASPWTQPKVCNTANGHRNGIVESAQQLALAYKITQDPVYYSAILNYIDKLRIVPLNAGGDMSMGGRVIALGILYDWLYTELGTSAVPDDNTQASYRTAMAATIRNTITAQAAPGGTNLLSEICGQQGMAASSFDCAVKPVFSNWNRHASPPQPSIATAYMAGMNFSSVYGAAVGLLAIAGPENGDVLPMIETAYSHFDEGFLAVRRDISNDGGYHSGFSYSLADLPSRLLLWNTAVQNAGDMGQASQWLPKTIYPYIYGQRDDKSYPASGDNFVTLSSFPLVGSIALWAAAHAGDGNAWDYYQKQVHGQRYAPNRYPYILEQLFWPVDQASLNQPSDLDLSRHFRRSGQVLMRDRWTYPDATLLEFKSTSFITDNHHHLDQNSISLNYKGPLLVDSGRYDSYGSAHWANYYTRSIAHNTVVAFDANERFLRAGSGTSKVDFSNDGGQWVGSARAAYPTLEEIQPGAMNALDGIVNYEYAHGYTYARGNASKAYASSKLDQANGFLRSVVYLPAPATGSLPIVLTFDSVRTNAAPATFLLHTVNEPAAAVAATALGNGQYRFTYAATDARSITIRNGGGMLIAQTLLPEKAVITKVGGLNAGGQCDQISADSAFGPGTLLPGGPTGDCRFTVRVLQADNSYKWRNYPPKATDATDTSVTGDIGAWRLEVQADGSVPAGGTQYFLHVLHVADNDLGSGSAGTGSARRLVADSHTEAVLIGTQTVVAFNRDATPSARMSWNGPASASTILATGLLPNADFLLTRLATPDGEQLVLAQAAAGSATYRSSAEGVVNIGM
;
A
#
# COMPACT_ATOMS: atom_id res chain seq x y z
N MET A 1 30.10 2.23 -28.93
CA MET A 1 30.31 0.79 -29.20
C MET A 1 28.95 0.15 -29.41
N LEU A 2 28.60 -0.13 -30.66
CA LEU A 2 27.32 -0.77 -31.03
C LEU A 2 27.61 -2.26 -31.30
N GLN A 3 26.99 -3.16 -30.55
CA GLN A 3 27.10 -4.61 -30.76
C GLN A 3 25.80 -5.06 -31.44
N LYS A 4 25.84 -5.30 -32.76
CA LYS A 4 24.67 -5.80 -33.50
C LYS A 4 24.85 -7.27 -33.83
N ALA A 5 23.76 -8.00 -33.59
CA ALA A 5 23.65 -9.43 -33.65
C ALA A 5 22.53 -9.80 -34.62
N ILE A 6 22.80 -10.73 -35.53
CA ILE A 6 21.77 -11.45 -36.29
C ILE A 6 21.67 -12.83 -35.63
N GLY A 7 20.46 -13.32 -35.35
CA GLY A 7 20.29 -14.60 -34.65
C GLY A 7 18.95 -15.26 -34.94
N THR A 8 18.98 -16.58 -35.08
CA THR A 8 17.79 -17.44 -35.34
C THR A 8 17.33 -18.19 -34.08
N LYS A 9 18.04 -18.09 -32.94
CA LYS A 9 17.71 -18.71 -31.63
C LYS A 9 18.17 -17.83 -30.45
N PRO A 10 17.62 -18.00 -29.22
CA PRO A 10 18.14 -17.34 -28.02
C PRO A 10 19.62 -17.66 -27.83
N ALA A 11 20.44 -16.63 -27.61
CA ALA A 11 21.88 -16.71 -27.31
C ALA A 11 22.81 -17.32 -28.40
N ARG A 12 22.40 -17.36 -29.67
CA ARG A 12 23.31 -17.74 -30.78
C ARG A 12 23.38 -16.64 -31.85
N TYR A 13 24.54 -16.01 -31.95
CA TYR A 13 24.86 -15.01 -32.96
C TYR A 13 25.37 -15.70 -34.23
N ILE A 14 24.75 -15.47 -35.38
CA ILE A 14 25.24 -16.04 -36.65
C ILE A 14 26.38 -15.22 -37.25
N ALA A 15 26.52 -13.96 -36.83
CA ALA A 15 27.66 -13.07 -37.05
C ALA A 15 27.55 -11.80 -36.16
N TYR A 16 28.68 -11.17 -35.84
CA TYR A 16 28.71 -9.90 -35.08
C TYR A 16 29.84 -8.97 -35.56
N LYS A 17 29.69 -7.66 -35.35
CA LYS A 17 30.76 -6.66 -35.55
C LYS A 17 30.61 -5.52 -34.55
N THR A 18 31.73 -5.13 -33.95
CA THR A 18 31.82 -3.93 -33.12
C THR A 18 32.20 -2.74 -33.98
N ILE A 19 31.47 -1.63 -33.80
CA ILE A 19 31.70 -0.39 -34.54
C ILE A 19 31.94 0.75 -33.53
N ASP A 20 32.98 1.54 -33.81
CA ASP A 20 33.22 2.83 -33.18
C ASP A 20 32.51 3.94 -33.95
N MET A 21 31.75 4.75 -33.23
CA MET A 21 31.00 5.88 -33.78
C MET A 21 31.38 7.15 -32.99
N PRO A 22 31.53 8.30 -33.66
CA PRO A 22 31.79 9.57 -32.99
C PRO A 22 30.62 9.96 -32.08
N ILE A 23 30.95 10.42 -30.87
CA ILE A 23 29.95 10.88 -29.88
C ILE A 23 29.35 12.20 -30.38
N GLY A 24 28.02 12.32 -30.32
CA GLY A 24 27.29 13.54 -30.66
C GLY A 24 27.12 13.81 -32.17
N VAL A 25 27.53 12.88 -33.04
CA VAL A 25 27.41 13.04 -34.50
C VAL A 25 26.40 12.05 -35.06
N VAL A 26 25.40 12.58 -35.78
CA VAL A 26 24.42 11.77 -36.50
C VAL A 26 25.14 10.89 -37.52
N THR A 27 25.03 9.58 -37.35
CA THR A 27 25.73 8.60 -38.18
C THR A 27 24.72 7.72 -38.89
N ARG A 28 24.68 7.78 -40.22
CA ARG A 28 23.84 6.90 -41.03
C ARG A 28 24.43 5.49 -41.08
N ILE A 29 23.61 4.49 -40.76
CA ILE A 29 23.98 3.07 -40.83
C ILE A 29 23.10 2.41 -41.90
N GLU A 30 23.72 1.76 -42.89
CA GLU A 30 23.02 1.03 -43.94
C GLU A 30 23.51 -0.42 -43.95
N PHE A 31 22.61 -1.37 -43.75
CA PHE A 31 22.90 -2.79 -43.84
C PHE A 31 22.09 -3.39 -45.00
N SER A 32 22.72 -4.19 -45.84
CA SER A 32 22.03 -4.94 -46.89
C SER A 32 22.46 -6.41 -46.87
N TRP A 33 21.51 -7.29 -47.18
CA TRP A 33 21.71 -8.72 -47.34
C TRP A 33 21.21 -9.16 -48.71
N ASN A 34 22.04 -9.95 -49.40
CA ASN A 34 21.67 -10.60 -50.64
C ASN A 34 21.45 -12.09 -50.35
N SER A 35 20.20 -12.53 -50.38
CA SER A 35 19.82 -13.92 -50.08
C SER A 35 20.29 -14.92 -51.13
N SER A 36 20.40 -14.52 -52.40
CA SER A 36 20.88 -15.38 -53.50
C SER A 36 22.39 -15.62 -53.41
N LEU A 37 23.17 -14.56 -53.15
CA LEU A 37 24.62 -14.63 -53.03
C LEU A 37 25.08 -15.01 -51.63
N LYS A 38 24.17 -15.00 -50.65
CA LYS A 38 24.46 -15.17 -49.22
C LYS A 38 25.58 -14.21 -48.75
N THR A 39 25.52 -12.95 -49.21
CA THR A 39 26.49 -11.89 -48.90
C THR A 39 25.83 -10.70 -48.22
N THR A 40 26.57 -10.01 -47.36
CA THR A 40 26.13 -8.79 -46.67
C THR A 40 27.00 -7.57 -47.02
N SER A 41 26.45 -6.37 -46.94
CA SER A 41 27.20 -5.10 -46.96
C SER A 41 26.76 -4.21 -45.80
N LEU A 42 27.70 -3.49 -45.19
CA LEU A 42 27.45 -2.50 -44.14
C LEU A 42 28.16 -1.19 -44.49
N LYS A 43 27.43 -0.09 -44.48
CA LYS A 43 27.96 1.27 -44.62
C LYS A 43 27.70 2.09 -43.38
N ILE A 44 28.68 2.89 -42.99
CA ILE A 44 28.63 3.75 -41.81
C ILE A 44 29.14 5.13 -42.21
N GLY A 45 28.30 6.15 -42.06
CA GLY A 45 28.61 7.49 -42.57
C GLY A 45 28.88 7.51 -44.09
N GLY A 46 28.33 6.54 -44.83
CA GLY A 46 28.55 6.37 -46.27
C GLY A 46 29.81 5.55 -46.65
N ALA A 47 30.72 5.28 -45.71
CA ALA A 47 31.90 4.45 -45.95
C ALA A 47 31.56 2.95 -45.84
N ASN A 48 32.04 2.14 -46.79
CA ASN A 48 31.95 0.69 -46.69
C ASN A 48 32.81 0.21 -45.52
N VAL A 49 32.20 -0.55 -44.61
CA VAL A 49 32.92 -1.17 -43.50
C VAL A 49 33.17 -2.63 -43.85
N ALA A 50 34.45 -3.03 -43.84
CA ALA A 50 34.82 -4.42 -44.07
C ALA A 50 34.16 -5.31 -42.99
N MET A 51 33.24 -6.16 -43.44
CA MET A 51 32.58 -7.13 -42.59
C MET A 51 33.23 -8.49 -42.74
N GLY A 52 34.10 -8.84 -41.80
CA GLY A 52 34.33 -10.24 -41.50
C GLY A 52 33.14 -10.73 -40.69
N LEU A 53 32.16 -11.36 -41.33
CA LEU A 53 31.16 -12.11 -40.59
C LEU A 53 31.76 -13.47 -40.25
N GLU A 54 32.12 -13.68 -38.98
CA GLU A 54 32.41 -15.02 -38.47
C GLU A 54 31.10 -15.80 -38.42
N TRP A 55 30.87 -16.63 -39.44
CA TRP A 55 29.75 -17.55 -39.46
C TRP A 55 30.01 -18.68 -38.47
N LEU A 56 29.22 -18.78 -37.41
CA LEU A 56 29.21 -20.00 -36.60
C LEU A 56 28.75 -21.17 -37.49
N SER A 57 29.31 -22.35 -37.29
CA SER A 57 28.94 -23.54 -38.06
C SER A 57 28.07 -24.47 -37.19
N GLU A 58 27.01 -25.06 -37.76
CA GLU A 58 26.21 -26.07 -37.02
C GLU A 58 26.98 -27.38 -36.85
N THR A 59 27.97 -27.61 -37.72
CA THR A 59 28.98 -28.69 -37.73
C THR A 59 30.27 -28.13 -38.34
N SER A 60 31.44 -28.78 -38.19
CA SER A 60 32.76 -28.26 -38.61
C SER A 60 32.94 -27.90 -40.11
N THR A 61 31.89 -27.99 -40.95
CA THR A 61 31.99 -27.83 -42.41
C THR A 61 30.83 -27.07 -43.09
N GLY A 62 29.88 -26.45 -42.38
CA GLY A 62 28.71 -25.79 -43.01
C GLY A 62 28.36 -24.40 -42.47
N LYS A 63 28.08 -23.44 -43.38
CA LYS A 63 27.51 -22.11 -43.03
C LYS A 63 26.10 -22.27 -42.47
N VAL A 64 25.70 -21.44 -41.49
CA VAL A 64 24.33 -21.42 -40.93
C VAL A 64 23.31 -20.99 -41.99
N ASP A 65 22.18 -21.70 -42.05
CA ASP A 65 21.04 -21.30 -42.87
C ASP A 65 20.33 -20.09 -42.22
N PHE A 66 20.46 -18.93 -42.86
CA PHE A 66 19.88 -17.66 -42.41
C PHE A 66 18.87 -17.15 -43.43
N SER A 67 17.64 -16.91 -42.95
CA SER A 67 16.54 -16.35 -43.73
C SER A 67 16.06 -15.01 -43.12
N PRO A 68 16.29 -13.86 -43.78
CA PRO A 68 15.93 -12.54 -43.28
C PRO A 68 14.43 -12.33 -43.08
N ASP A 69 13.62 -12.91 -43.96
CA ASP A 69 12.15 -12.89 -43.97
C ASP A 69 11.54 -13.61 -42.75
N GLN A 70 12.28 -14.54 -42.15
CA GLN A 70 11.89 -15.25 -40.94
C GLN A 70 12.57 -14.68 -39.66
N THR A 71 13.35 -13.59 -39.79
CA THR A 71 14.12 -13.03 -38.69
C THR A 71 13.49 -11.75 -38.17
N ALA A 72 13.11 -11.75 -36.89
CA ALA A 72 12.76 -10.53 -36.19
C ALA A 72 14.03 -9.69 -35.95
N PHE A 73 14.21 -8.63 -36.72
CA PHE A 73 15.32 -7.71 -36.53
C PHE A 73 15.13 -6.91 -35.23
N GLN A 74 16.17 -6.91 -34.40
CA GLN A 74 16.21 -6.11 -33.19
C GLN A 74 17.27 -5.03 -33.33
N PHE A 75 16.89 -3.80 -32.99
CA PHE A 75 17.79 -2.65 -32.98
C PHE A 75 17.93 -2.13 -31.55
N PRO A 76 18.64 -2.85 -30.66
CA PRO A 76 18.91 -2.31 -29.34
C PRO A 76 19.81 -1.08 -29.48
N GLY A 77 19.46 -0.03 -28.75
CA GLY A 77 20.18 1.23 -28.64
C GLY A 77 20.24 1.61 -27.17
N ARG A 78 21.15 2.51 -26.79
CA ARG A 78 21.15 3.03 -25.41
C ARG A 78 19.94 3.94 -25.24
N VAL A 79 19.37 3.99 -24.04
CA VAL A 79 18.14 4.76 -23.74
C VAL A 79 18.26 6.24 -24.16
N ASN A 80 19.47 6.80 -24.15
CA ASN A 80 19.74 8.19 -24.53
C ASN A 80 20.29 8.38 -25.97
N GLU A 81 20.30 7.33 -26.79
CA GLU A 81 20.73 7.40 -28.19
C GLU A 81 19.50 7.44 -29.12
N PRO A 82 19.18 8.59 -29.75
CA PRO A 82 18.07 8.65 -30.68
C PRO A 82 18.39 7.88 -31.96
N ILE A 83 17.54 6.92 -32.31
CA ILE A 83 17.54 6.26 -33.62
C ILE A 83 16.36 6.82 -34.39
N SER A 84 16.59 7.43 -35.55
CA SER A 84 15.53 8.00 -36.40
C SER A 84 15.70 7.60 -37.86
N ASN A 85 14.67 7.86 -38.67
CA ASN A 85 14.68 7.58 -40.11
C ASN A 85 14.99 6.11 -40.42
N PHE A 86 14.41 5.18 -39.66
CA PHE A 86 14.56 3.76 -39.93
C PHE A 86 13.75 3.37 -41.15
N VAL A 87 14.41 2.78 -42.15
CA VAL A 87 13.79 2.33 -43.39
C VAL A 87 14.24 0.90 -43.68
N LEU A 88 13.28 -0.01 -43.85
CA LEU A 88 13.50 -1.35 -44.38
C LEU A 88 13.04 -1.40 -45.82
N LYS A 89 13.87 -1.96 -46.70
CA LYS A 89 13.54 -2.18 -48.11
C LYS A 89 13.70 -3.64 -48.48
N ASP A 90 12.88 -4.12 -49.41
CA ASP A 90 13.08 -5.43 -50.04
C ASP A 90 14.25 -5.41 -51.05
N GLY A 91 14.54 -6.57 -51.67
CA GLY A 91 15.60 -6.70 -52.66
C GLY A 91 15.36 -5.90 -53.94
N GLN A 92 14.12 -5.46 -54.19
CA GLN A 92 13.71 -4.63 -55.32
C GLN A 92 13.74 -3.13 -54.98
N GLY A 93 14.04 -2.78 -53.71
CA GLY A 93 14.11 -1.41 -53.23
C GLY A 93 12.76 -0.83 -52.79
N ASN A 94 11.69 -1.62 -52.78
CA ASN A 94 10.40 -1.20 -52.24
C ASN A 94 10.52 -1.03 -50.73
N ILE A 95 9.92 0.02 -50.20
CA ILE A 95 9.91 0.29 -48.75
C ILE A 95 8.90 -0.65 -48.10
N LEU A 96 9.39 -1.54 -47.24
CA LEU A 96 8.57 -2.45 -46.43
C LEU A 96 8.19 -1.82 -45.08
N VAL A 97 9.11 -1.06 -44.49
CA VAL A 97 8.91 -0.37 -43.20
C VAL A 97 9.53 1.02 -43.30
N ASN A 98 8.83 2.03 -42.80
CA ASN A 98 9.31 3.41 -42.74
C ASN A 98 8.92 4.05 -41.41
N TYR A 99 9.89 4.30 -40.55
CA TYR A 99 9.75 5.07 -39.32
C TYR A 99 10.57 6.36 -39.44
N PRO A 100 9.96 7.47 -39.89
CA PRO A 100 10.68 8.73 -40.07
C PRO A 100 11.03 9.42 -38.74
N GLY A 101 10.26 9.14 -37.69
CA GLY A 101 10.48 9.68 -36.34
C GLY A 101 11.58 8.96 -35.55
N ASN A 102 11.79 9.40 -34.31
CA ASN A 102 12.62 8.68 -33.36
C ASN A 102 11.95 7.36 -32.96
N LEU A 103 12.71 6.28 -32.90
CA LEU A 103 12.29 5.02 -32.33
C LEU A 103 12.18 5.18 -30.80
N ASP A 104 11.08 4.67 -30.23
CA ASP A 104 10.93 4.57 -28.78
C ASP A 104 11.79 3.42 -28.26
N MET A 105 12.99 3.76 -27.82
CA MET A 105 13.95 2.79 -27.31
C MET A 105 13.50 2.15 -25.99
N ALA A 106 12.71 2.85 -25.18
CA ALA A 106 12.17 2.32 -23.93
C ALA A 106 11.13 1.23 -24.23
N LEU A 107 10.21 1.50 -25.17
CA LEU A 107 9.20 0.56 -25.61
C LEU A 107 9.80 -0.65 -26.33
N ALA A 108 10.78 -0.42 -27.23
CA ALA A 108 11.49 -1.51 -27.91
C ALA A 108 12.19 -2.44 -26.90
N THR A 109 12.75 -1.87 -25.84
CA THR A 109 13.42 -2.63 -24.79
C THR A 109 12.44 -3.36 -23.88
N ALA A 110 11.30 -2.74 -23.54
CA ALA A 110 10.21 -3.40 -22.84
C ALA A 110 9.66 -4.59 -23.64
N TRP A 111 9.49 -4.42 -24.96
CA TRP A 111 9.09 -5.48 -25.90
C TRP A 111 10.08 -6.65 -25.92
N PHE A 112 11.38 -6.37 -25.89
CA PHE A 112 12.40 -7.40 -25.79
C PHE A 112 12.27 -8.21 -24.49
N ASP A 113 12.15 -7.55 -23.35
CA ASP A 113 11.99 -8.22 -22.05
C ASP A 113 10.70 -9.05 -22.01
N PHE A 114 9.60 -8.48 -22.50
CA PHE A 114 8.31 -9.15 -22.62
C PHE A 114 8.39 -10.43 -23.45
N THR A 115 8.86 -10.34 -24.70
CA THR A 115 8.92 -11.50 -25.59
C THR A 115 9.84 -12.61 -25.05
N ARG A 116 10.91 -12.25 -24.33
CA ARG A 116 11.76 -13.22 -23.65
C ARG A 116 11.01 -13.97 -22.54
N LEU A 117 10.21 -13.26 -21.74
CA LEU A 117 9.38 -13.87 -20.69
C LEU A 117 8.33 -14.81 -21.29
N VAL A 118 7.56 -14.35 -22.28
CA VAL A 118 6.52 -15.19 -22.92
C VAL A 118 7.11 -16.43 -23.58
N LYS A 119 8.27 -16.33 -24.23
CA LYS A 119 8.96 -17.51 -24.80
C LYS A 119 9.36 -18.53 -23.73
N SER A 120 9.73 -18.08 -22.53
CA SER A 120 10.00 -18.97 -21.39
C SER A 120 8.75 -19.70 -20.94
N ASP A 121 7.60 -19.02 -20.92
CA ASP A 121 6.31 -19.62 -20.56
C ASP A 121 5.85 -20.63 -21.62
N VAL A 122 6.05 -20.35 -22.91
CA VAL A 122 5.78 -21.31 -24.00
C VAL A 122 6.56 -22.60 -23.80
N VAL A 123 7.86 -22.51 -23.52
CA VAL A 123 8.70 -23.69 -23.25
C VAL A 123 8.20 -24.45 -22.02
N SER A 124 7.84 -23.71 -20.96
CA SER A 124 7.32 -24.27 -19.72
C SER A 124 5.99 -25.01 -19.92
N LEU A 125 5.08 -24.44 -20.72
CA LEU A 125 3.78 -25.04 -21.04
C LEU A 125 3.88 -26.38 -21.75
N ASN A 126 4.88 -26.54 -22.62
CA ASN A 126 5.15 -27.81 -23.30
C ASN A 126 5.69 -28.89 -22.35
N MET A 127 6.26 -28.51 -21.21
CA MET A 127 6.71 -29.44 -20.15
C MET A 127 5.64 -29.68 -19.08
N CYS A 128 4.67 -28.79 -18.94
CA CYS A 128 3.58 -28.95 -17.99
C CYS A 128 2.82 -30.26 -18.29
N PRO A 129 2.61 -31.13 -17.30
CA PRO A 129 1.92 -32.40 -17.53
C PRO A 129 0.46 -32.20 -17.97
N THR A 130 -0.11 -33.23 -18.59
CA THR A 130 -1.46 -33.23 -19.18
C THR A 130 -2.55 -33.75 -18.23
N ALA A 131 -2.18 -34.22 -17.03
CA ALA A 131 -3.12 -34.74 -16.05
C ALA A 131 -3.82 -33.62 -15.25
N ALA A 132 -5.06 -33.90 -14.80
CA ALA A 132 -5.90 -33.00 -13.98
C ALA A 132 -5.36 -32.70 -12.57
N SER A 133 -4.23 -33.31 -12.17
CA SER A 133 -3.63 -33.10 -10.85
C SER A 133 -3.00 -31.70 -10.74
N PRO A 134 -3.07 -31.04 -9.57
CA PRO A 134 -2.52 -29.69 -9.40
C PRO A 134 -0.99 -29.68 -9.54
N TRP A 135 -0.48 -28.93 -10.51
CA TRP A 135 0.95 -28.65 -10.65
C TRP A 135 1.25 -27.29 -10.05
N THR A 136 2.23 -27.19 -9.16
CA THR A 136 2.54 -25.91 -8.50
C THR A 136 3.67 -25.14 -9.16
N GLN A 137 4.48 -25.80 -10.01
CA GLN A 137 5.63 -25.20 -10.71
C GLN A 137 5.86 -25.84 -12.10
N PRO A 138 6.38 -25.08 -13.08
CA PRO A 138 6.55 -23.61 -13.07
C PRO A 138 5.20 -22.88 -12.98
N LYS A 139 5.20 -21.60 -12.58
CA LYS A 139 3.99 -20.79 -12.29
C LYS A 139 2.89 -20.93 -13.36
N VAL A 140 3.24 -20.95 -14.64
CA VAL A 140 2.31 -21.09 -15.78
C VAL A 140 1.53 -22.42 -15.78
N CYS A 141 2.04 -23.47 -15.12
CA CYS A 141 1.33 -24.75 -14.95
C CYS A 141 0.31 -24.72 -13.80
N ASN A 142 0.40 -23.74 -12.89
CA ASN A 142 -0.42 -23.71 -11.67
C ASN A 142 -1.80 -23.09 -11.91
N THR A 143 -2.63 -23.78 -12.68
CA THR A 143 -3.98 -23.35 -13.04
C THR A 143 -5.04 -23.76 -12.01
N ALA A 144 -4.75 -24.79 -11.19
CA ALA A 144 -5.69 -25.31 -10.19
C ALA A 144 -5.70 -24.49 -8.90
N ASN A 145 -4.52 -24.20 -8.34
CA ASN A 145 -4.36 -23.53 -7.04
C ASN A 145 -3.50 -22.26 -7.13
N GLY A 146 -3.20 -21.80 -8.36
CA GLY A 146 -2.36 -20.64 -8.56
C GLY A 146 -3.07 -19.34 -8.22
N HIS A 147 -2.30 -18.36 -7.77
CA HIS A 147 -2.83 -17.04 -7.51
C HIS A 147 -3.44 -16.45 -8.79
N ARG A 148 -4.63 -15.85 -8.66
CA ARG A 148 -5.41 -15.21 -9.75
C ARG A 148 -4.53 -14.43 -10.73
N ASN A 149 -3.73 -13.49 -10.21
CA ASN A 149 -2.90 -12.61 -11.05
C ASN A 149 -1.94 -13.40 -11.94
N GLY A 150 -1.40 -14.53 -11.48
CA GLY A 150 -0.50 -15.35 -12.28
C GLY A 150 -1.19 -16.10 -13.42
N ILE A 151 -2.39 -16.61 -13.16
CA ILE A 151 -3.21 -17.30 -14.17
C ILE A 151 -3.63 -16.30 -15.28
N VAL A 152 -4.05 -15.10 -14.87
CA VAL A 152 -4.47 -14.01 -15.77
C VAL A 152 -3.29 -13.47 -16.58
N GLU A 153 -2.18 -13.18 -15.92
CA GLU A 153 -0.96 -12.68 -16.56
C GLU A 153 -0.51 -13.61 -17.68
N SER A 154 -0.49 -14.92 -17.44
CA SER A 154 -0.09 -15.91 -18.45
C SER A 154 -0.99 -15.85 -19.70
N ALA A 155 -2.31 -15.77 -19.52
CA ALA A 155 -3.26 -15.65 -20.63
C ALA A 155 -3.05 -14.36 -21.41
N GLN A 156 -2.98 -13.22 -20.71
CA GLN A 156 -2.84 -11.90 -21.31
C GLN A 156 -1.52 -11.78 -22.09
N GLN A 157 -0.41 -12.27 -21.53
CA GLN A 157 0.89 -12.20 -22.17
C GLN A 157 0.97 -13.09 -23.42
N LEU A 158 0.47 -14.33 -23.35
CA LEU A 158 0.43 -15.23 -24.52
C LEU A 158 -0.43 -14.66 -25.64
N ALA A 159 -1.64 -14.18 -25.31
CA ALA A 159 -2.56 -13.61 -26.27
C ALA A 159 -2.00 -12.33 -26.91
N LEU A 160 -1.40 -11.45 -26.11
CA LEU A 160 -0.78 -10.22 -26.60
C LEU A 160 0.38 -10.53 -27.55
N ALA A 161 1.24 -11.49 -27.19
CA ALA A 161 2.35 -11.91 -28.03
C ALA A 161 1.84 -12.45 -29.38
N TYR A 162 0.82 -13.31 -29.39
CA TYR A 162 0.21 -13.79 -30.62
C TYR A 162 -0.43 -12.67 -31.42
N LYS A 163 -1.24 -11.79 -30.81
CA LYS A 163 -1.92 -10.71 -31.54
C LYS A 163 -0.95 -9.75 -32.23
N ILE A 164 0.18 -9.45 -31.60
CA ILE A 164 1.19 -8.57 -32.18
C ILE A 164 2.02 -9.27 -33.26
N THR A 165 2.39 -10.55 -33.06
CA THR A 165 3.37 -11.24 -33.93
C THR A 165 2.76 -12.15 -34.98
N GLN A 166 1.54 -12.64 -34.74
CA GLN A 166 0.89 -13.70 -35.49
C GLN A 166 1.73 -15.00 -35.59
N ASP A 167 2.66 -15.22 -34.67
CA ASP A 167 3.52 -16.39 -34.66
C ASP A 167 2.73 -17.64 -34.20
N PRO A 168 2.62 -18.70 -35.04
CA PRO A 168 1.89 -19.93 -34.71
C PRO A 168 2.35 -20.64 -33.44
N VAL A 169 3.59 -20.42 -32.99
CA VAL A 169 4.11 -21.00 -31.75
C VAL A 169 3.33 -20.50 -30.54
N TYR A 170 2.99 -19.20 -30.48
CA TYR A 170 2.18 -18.67 -29.39
C TYR A 170 0.75 -19.18 -29.46
N TYR A 171 0.16 -19.29 -30.66
CA TYR A 171 -1.18 -19.84 -30.81
C TYR A 171 -1.28 -21.28 -30.32
N SER A 172 -0.30 -22.11 -30.68
CA SER A 172 -0.22 -23.50 -30.20
C SER A 172 -0.09 -23.58 -28.68
N ALA A 173 0.71 -22.69 -28.07
CA ALA A 173 0.86 -22.60 -26.62
C ALA A 173 -0.43 -22.11 -25.93
N ILE A 174 -1.18 -21.21 -26.56
CA ILE A 174 -2.49 -20.73 -26.08
C ILE A 174 -3.50 -21.88 -26.04
N LEU A 175 -3.61 -22.69 -27.10
CA LEU A 175 -4.51 -23.85 -27.12
C LEU A 175 -4.14 -24.85 -26.01
N ASN A 176 -2.85 -25.15 -25.84
CA ASN A 176 -2.35 -25.98 -24.74
C ASN A 176 -2.74 -25.40 -23.37
N TYR A 177 -2.60 -24.09 -23.17
CA TYR A 177 -2.99 -23.44 -21.93
C TYR A 177 -4.50 -23.47 -21.68
N ILE A 178 -5.33 -23.28 -22.71
CA ILE A 178 -6.79 -23.41 -22.63
C ILE A 178 -7.18 -24.81 -22.17
N ASP A 179 -6.58 -25.87 -22.72
CA ASP A 179 -6.87 -27.23 -22.31
C ASP A 179 -6.51 -27.49 -20.85
N LYS A 180 -5.39 -26.92 -20.36
CA LYS A 180 -5.03 -26.99 -18.94
C LYS A 180 -5.97 -26.23 -18.03
N LEU A 181 -6.53 -25.10 -18.48
CA LEU A 181 -7.54 -24.37 -17.72
C LEU A 181 -8.86 -25.15 -17.63
N ARG A 182 -9.22 -25.89 -18.69
CA ARG A 182 -10.46 -26.65 -18.82
C ARG A 182 -10.46 -28.00 -18.10
N ILE A 183 -9.33 -28.69 -18.04
CA ILE A 183 -9.23 -30.02 -17.39
C ILE A 183 -9.24 -29.93 -15.85
N VAL A 184 -8.99 -28.75 -15.29
CA VAL A 184 -8.96 -28.51 -13.85
C VAL A 184 -10.36 -28.66 -13.25
N PRO A 185 -10.50 -29.32 -12.07
CA PRO A 185 -11.77 -29.34 -11.36
C PRO A 185 -12.33 -27.92 -11.16
N LEU A 186 -13.60 -27.71 -11.51
CA LEU A 186 -14.19 -26.36 -11.59
C LEU A 186 -14.01 -25.54 -10.31
N ASN A 187 -14.10 -26.19 -9.14
CA ASN A 187 -13.99 -25.57 -7.81
C ASN A 187 -12.56 -25.56 -7.22
N ALA A 188 -11.55 -25.96 -7.97
CA ALA A 188 -10.17 -26.02 -7.48
C ALA A 188 -9.64 -24.62 -7.10
N GLY A 189 -8.93 -24.54 -5.98
CA GLY A 189 -8.24 -23.33 -5.51
C GLY A 189 -9.16 -22.18 -5.06
N GLY A 190 -10.45 -22.47 -4.78
CA GLY A 190 -11.43 -21.52 -4.26
C GLY A 190 -11.74 -20.37 -5.23
N ASP A 191 -12.50 -19.38 -4.74
CA ASP A 191 -12.91 -18.21 -5.53
C ASP A 191 -11.72 -17.48 -6.18
N MET A 192 -10.55 -17.44 -5.51
CA MET A 192 -9.33 -16.85 -6.03
C MET A 192 -8.88 -17.51 -7.34
N SER A 193 -8.64 -18.82 -7.34
CA SER A 193 -8.14 -19.53 -8.52
C SER A 193 -9.24 -19.70 -9.58
N MET A 194 -10.49 -19.91 -9.14
CA MET A 194 -11.67 -19.94 -10.02
C MET A 194 -11.79 -18.64 -10.81
N GLY A 195 -11.74 -17.48 -10.14
CA GLY A 195 -11.80 -16.17 -10.77
C GLY A 195 -10.62 -15.95 -11.73
N GLY A 196 -9.41 -16.40 -11.38
CA GLY A 196 -8.26 -16.37 -12.27
C GLY A 196 -8.47 -17.15 -13.57
N ARG A 197 -9.02 -18.37 -13.48
CA ARG A 197 -9.34 -19.19 -14.66
C ARG A 197 -10.43 -18.55 -15.52
N VAL A 198 -11.48 -18.03 -14.90
CA VAL A 198 -12.59 -17.36 -15.62
C VAL A 198 -12.08 -16.13 -16.38
N ILE A 199 -11.27 -15.27 -15.73
CA ILE A 199 -10.66 -14.10 -16.40
C ILE A 199 -9.75 -14.55 -17.55
N ALA A 200 -8.87 -15.53 -17.30
CA ALA A 200 -7.95 -16.02 -18.31
C ALA A 200 -8.69 -16.57 -19.55
N LEU A 201 -9.70 -17.41 -19.34
CA LEU A 201 -10.55 -17.90 -20.43
C LEU A 201 -11.30 -16.76 -21.12
N GLY A 202 -11.82 -15.77 -20.38
CA GLY A 202 -12.50 -14.61 -20.95
C GLY A 202 -11.60 -13.77 -21.85
N ILE A 203 -10.37 -13.44 -21.41
CA ILE A 203 -9.40 -12.70 -22.22
C ILE A 203 -9.05 -13.47 -23.49
N LEU A 204 -8.76 -14.76 -23.38
CA LEU A 204 -8.44 -15.61 -24.54
C LEU A 204 -9.63 -15.71 -25.50
N TYR A 205 -10.84 -15.86 -24.97
CA TYR A 205 -12.07 -15.95 -25.76
C TYR A 205 -12.32 -14.67 -26.56
N ASP A 206 -12.28 -13.51 -25.89
CA ASP A 206 -12.56 -12.22 -26.51
C ASP A 206 -11.49 -11.86 -27.55
N TRP A 207 -10.21 -11.93 -27.15
CA TRP A 207 -9.13 -11.52 -28.05
C TRP A 207 -9.03 -12.45 -29.25
N LEU A 208 -9.27 -13.76 -29.10
CA LEU A 208 -9.06 -14.77 -30.16
C LEU A 208 -10.40 -15.32 -30.69
N TYR A 209 -11.47 -14.54 -30.61
CA TYR A 209 -12.84 -14.98 -30.91
C TYR A 209 -12.97 -15.67 -32.28
N THR A 210 -12.31 -15.13 -33.29
CA THR A 210 -12.34 -15.67 -34.66
C THR A 210 -11.54 -16.97 -34.76
N GLU A 211 -10.30 -16.97 -34.27
CA GLU A 211 -9.38 -18.09 -34.36
C GLU A 211 -9.88 -19.31 -33.55
N LEU A 212 -10.48 -19.08 -32.39
CA LEU A 212 -11.04 -20.13 -31.53
C LEU A 212 -12.35 -20.70 -32.06
N GLY A 213 -13.08 -19.95 -32.89
CA GLY A 213 -14.30 -20.41 -33.55
C GLY A 213 -14.05 -21.43 -34.67
N THR A 214 -12.86 -21.39 -35.27
CA THR A 214 -12.45 -22.31 -36.36
C THR A 214 -11.62 -23.49 -35.87
N SER A 215 -11.11 -23.44 -34.65
CA SER A 215 -10.30 -24.51 -34.05
C SER A 215 -11.18 -25.46 -33.24
N ALA A 216 -11.16 -26.75 -33.60
CA ALA A 216 -11.88 -27.81 -32.87
C ALA A 216 -11.08 -28.28 -31.64
N VAL A 217 -11.78 -28.62 -30.57
CA VAL A 217 -11.15 -29.26 -29.40
C VAL A 217 -10.75 -30.70 -29.76
N PRO A 218 -9.49 -31.11 -29.58
CA PRO A 218 -9.06 -32.49 -29.79
C PRO A 218 -9.84 -33.47 -28.92
N ASP A 219 -10.21 -34.62 -29.48
CA ASP A 219 -10.87 -35.73 -28.78
C ASP A 219 -12.21 -35.40 -28.09
N ASP A 220 -12.85 -34.28 -28.46
CA ASP A 220 -14.20 -33.92 -28.01
C ASP A 220 -15.27 -34.61 -28.87
N ASN A 221 -16.06 -35.49 -28.25
CA ASN A 221 -17.12 -36.25 -28.91
C ASN A 221 -18.29 -35.38 -29.41
N THR A 222 -18.37 -34.12 -29.00
CA THR A 222 -19.37 -33.15 -29.46
C THR A 222 -18.93 -32.33 -30.67
N GLN A 223 -17.68 -32.48 -31.12
CA GLN A 223 -17.04 -31.64 -32.15
C GLN A 223 -17.10 -30.13 -31.85
N ALA A 224 -17.14 -29.75 -30.57
CA ALA A 224 -17.18 -28.35 -30.18
C ALA A 224 -15.92 -27.60 -30.63
N SER A 225 -16.12 -26.36 -31.08
CA SER A 225 -15.02 -25.41 -31.22
C SER A 225 -14.45 -25.06 -29.84
N TYR A 226 -13.18 -24.65 -29.76
CA TYR A 226 -12.62 -24.11 -28.53
C TYR A 226 -13.47 -22.97 -27.97
N ARG A 227 -14.04 -22.13 -28.85
CA ARG A 227 -14.99 -21.07 -28.46
C ARG A 227 -16.18 -21.62 -27.67
N THR A 228 -16.93 -22.56 -28.23
CA THR A 228 -18.11 -23.16 -27.57
C THR A 228 -17.74 -23.83 -26.24
N ALA A 229 -16.63 -24.57 -26.22
CA ALA A 229 -16.21 -25.29 -25.02
C ALA A 229 -15.71 -24.35 -23.90
N MET A 230 -15.04 -23.26 -24.25
CA MET A 230 -14.63 -22.22 -23.30
C MET A 230 -15.83 -21.52 -22.68
N ALA A 231 -16.85 -21.16 -23.48
CA ALA A 231 -18.07 -20.55 -22.96
C ALA A 231 -18.76 -21.44 -21.93
N ALA A 232 -18.89 -22.75 -22.22
CA ALA A 232 -19.42 -23.71 -21.26
C ALA A 232 -18.57 -23.80 -19.98
N THR A 233 -17.23 -23.81 -20.12
CA THR A 233 -16.31 -23.88 -18.97
C THR A 233 -16.40 -22.65 -18.08
N ILE A 234 -16.49 -21.44 -18.67
CA ILE A 234 -16.68 -20.18 -17.93
C ILE A 234 -17.96 -20.25 -17.09
N ARG A 235 -19.09 -20.58 -17.71
CA ARG A 235 -20.39 -20.70 -17.02
C ARG A 235 -20.32 -21.72 -15.89
N ASN A 236 -19.82 -22.92 -16.18
CA ASN A 236 -19.75 -24.01 -15.20
C ASN A 236 -18.80 -23.70 -14.03
N THR A 237 -17.72 -22.95 -14.28
CA THR A 237 -16.80 -22.53 -13.21
C THR A 237 -17.46 -21.51 -12.29
N ILE A 238 -18.21 -20.54 -12.83
CA ILE A 238 -18.91 -19.53 -12.03
C ILE A 238 -19.95 -20.17 -11.11
N THR A 239 -20.66 -21.20 -11.59
CA THR A 239 -21.76 -21.85 -10.85
C THR A 239 -21.32 -23.04 -10.00
N ALA A 240 -20.03 -23.40 -10.04
CA ALA A 240 -19.50 -24.54 -9.31
C ALA A 240 -19.62 -24.33 -7.79
N GLN A 241 -20.09 -25.38 -7.10
CA GLN A 241 -20.18 -25.38 -5.65
C GLN A 241 -18.79 -25.42 -5.01
N ALA A 242 -18.63 -24.71 -3.91
CA ALA A 242 -17.38 -24.71 -3.16
C ALA A 242 -17.00 -26.14 -2.74
N ALA A 243 -15.70 -26.44 -2.73
CA ALA A 243 -15.23 -27.60 -2.01
C ALA A 243 -15.60 -27.48 -0.51
N PRO A 244 -15.77 -28.58 0.24
CA PRO A 244 -16.09 -28.50 1.67
C PRO A 244 -15.12 -27.59 2.42
N GLY A 245 -15.64 -26.53 3.07
CA GLY A 245 -14.85 -25.53 3.80
C GLY A 245 -14.16 -24.46 2.94
N GLY A 246 -14.40 -24.42 1.63
CA GLY A 246 -13.86 -23.41 0.71
C GLY A 246 -14.87 -22.33 0.30
N THR A 247 -14.40 -21.38 -0.50
CA THR A 247 -15.18 -20.32 -1.17
C THR A 247 -15.44 -20.66 -2.63
N ASN A 248 -16.45 -20.05 -3.27
CA ASN A 248 -16.70 -20.16 -4.71
C ASN A 248 -17.22 -18.86 -5.30
N LEU A 249 -17.16 -18.70 -6.63
CA LEU A 249 -17.59 -17.45 -7.27
C LEU A 249 -19.09 -17.16 -7.07
N LEU A 250 -19.94 -18.18 -7.07
CA LEU A 250 -21.38 -18.00 -6.90
C LEU A 250 -21.73 -17.33 -5.56
N SER A 251 -21.16 -17.78 -4.44
CA SER A 251 -21.43 -17.17 -3.14
C SER A 251 -20.83 -15.78 -3.01
N GLU A 252 -19.69 -15.52 -3.67
CA GLU A 252 -19.06 -14.19 -3.68
C GLU A 252 -19.88 -13.14 -4.45
N ILE A 253 -20.79 -13.57 -5.33
CA ILE A 253 -21.70 -12.71 -6.10
C ILE A 253 -23.10 -12.69 -5.44
N CYS A 254 -23.70 -13.86 -5.27
CA CYS A 254 -25.09 -13.96 -4.84
C CYS A 254 -25.28 -13.91 -3.32
N GLY A 255 -24.21 -14.06 -2.52
CA GLY A 255 -24.32 -14.35 -1.09
C GLY A 255 -24.72 -15.81 -0.82
N GLN A 256 -25.25 -16.11 0.36
CA GLN A 256 -25.56 -17.48 0.82
C GLN A 256 -26.81 -18.11 0.17
N GLN A 257 -27.13 -17.76 -1.08
CA GLN A 257 -28.26 -18.28 -1.85
C GLN A 257 -27.78 -19.06 -3.09
N GLY A 258 -28.68 -19.87 -3.64
CA GLY A 258 -28.45 -20.58 -4.89
C GLY A 258 -28.69 -19.72 -6.13
N MET A 259 -28.68 -20.38 -7.29
CA MET A 259 -29.09 -19.78 -8.56
C MET A 259 -30.61 -19.82 -8.75
N ALA A 260 -31.10 -18.95 -9.63
CA ALA A 260 -32.46 -19.03 -10.14
C ALA A 260 -32.67 -20.30 -10.98
N ALA A 261 -33.88 -20.85 -10.96
CA ALA A 261 -34.22 -22.07 -11.69
C ALA A 261 -34.34 -21.88 -13.20
N SER A 262 -34.61 -20.65 -13.66
CA SER A 262 -34.95 -20.32 -15.05
C SER A 262 -34.08 -19.24 -15.68
N SER A 263 -33.06 -18.75 -14.98
CA SER A 263 -32.12 -17.74 -15.49
C SER A 263 -30.72 -18.00 -14.97
N PHE A 264 -29.70 -17.62 -15.76
CA PHE A 264 -28.32 -17.61 -15.29
C PHE A 264 -28.13 -16.37 -14.41
N ASP A 265 -28.62 -16.44 -13.17
CA ASP A 265 -28.54 -15.38 -12.16
C ASP A 265 -28.73 -15.92 -10.74
N CYS A 266 -28.56 -15.07 -9.73
CA CYS A 266 -28.90 -15.35 -8.35
C CYS A 266 -30.40 -15.69 -8.19
N ALA A 267 -30.72 -16.59 -7.26
CA ALA A 267 -32.11 -16.99 -6.98
C ALA A 267 -33.02 -15.79 -6.67
N VAL A 268 -32.50 -14.83 -5.91
CA VAL A 268 -33.09 -13.51 -5.66
C VAL A 268 -31.99 -12.47 -5.91
N LYS A 269 -32.31 -11.37 -6.60
CA LYS A 269 -31.34 -10.29 -6.81
C LYS A 269 -30.81 -9.78 -5.46
N PRO A 270 -29.49 -9.66 -5.29
CA PRO A 270 -28.91 -9.09 -4.08
C PRO A 270 -29.39 -7.66 -3.83
N VAL A 271 -29.43 -7.25 -2.57
CA VAL A 271 -29.59 -5.84 -2.19
C VAL A 271 -28.22 -5.17 -2.23
N PHE A 272 -28.06 -4.16 -3.07
CA PHE A 272 -26.76 -3.53 -3.32
C PHE A 272 -26.47 -2.31 -2.45
N SER A 273 -27.50 -1.57 -2.03
CA SER A 273 -27.38 -0.34 -1.23
C SER A 273 -28.40 -0.35 -0.09
N ASN A 274 -28.10 0.36 1.01
CA ASN A 274 -28.98 0.45 2.18
C ASN A 274 -29.40 -0.91 2.76
N TRP A 275 -28.54 -1.92 2.62
CA TRP A 275 -28.83 -3.26 3.13
C TRP A 275 -28.90 -3.24 4.66
N ASN A 276 -29.94 -3.87 5.22
CA ASN A 276 -30.15 -3.93 6.65
C ASN A 276 -29.77 -5.32 7.20
N ARG A 277 -28.69 -5.35 7.98
CA ARG A 277 -28.19 -6.54 8.70
C ARG A 277 -29.23 -7.21 9.61
N HIS A 278 -30.22 -6.45 10.06
CA HIS A 278 -31.25 -6.88 10.99
C HIS A 278 -32.62 -7.10 10.30
N ALA A 279 -32.66 -7.12 8.97
CA ALA A 279 -33.90 -7.38 8.23
C ALA A 279 -34.47 -8.77 8.58
N SER A 280 -35.80 -8.83 8.73
CA SER A 280 -36.56 -10.06 8.89
C SER A 280 -37.71 -10.09 7.88
N PRO A 281 -37.69 -10.97 6.87
CA PRO A 281 -36.67 -12.00 6.63
C PRO A 281 -35.29 -11.43 6.20
N PRO A 282 -34.18 -12.17 6.39
CA PRO A 282 -32.86 -11.76 5.91
C PRO A 282 -32.87 -11.50 4.40
N GLN A 283 -32.25 -10.39 3.99
CA GLN A 283 -32.11 -10.04 2.58
C GLN A 283 -30.78 -10.54 2.03
N PRO A 284 -30.74 -11.19 0.84
CA PRO A 284 -29.49 -11.63 0.25
C PRO A 284 -28.64 -10.43 -0.15
N SER A 285 -27.36 -10.45 0.22
CA SER A 285 -26.40 -9.41 -0.14
C SER A 285 -24.97 -9.87 0.16
N ILE A 286 -24.00 -9.16 -0.42
CA ILE A 286 -22.59 -9.19 -0.05
C ILE A 286 -22.13 -7.82 0.51
N ALA A 287 -23.06 -6.96 0.96
CA ALA A 287 -22.77 -5.58 1.37
C ALA A 287 -21.68 -5.45 2.44
N THR A 288 -21.57 -6.43 3.34
CA THR A 288 -20.50 -6.49 4.37
C THR A 288 -19.11 -6.67 3.78
N ALA A 289 -19.00 -7.10 2.51
CA ALA A 289 -17.75 -7.35 1.84
C ALA A 289 -17.31 -6.24 0.87
N TYR A 290 -18.11 -5.19 0.68
CA TYR A 290 -17.74 -4.09 -0.22
C TYR A 290 -16.48 -3.34 0.20
N MET A 291 -16.13 -3.38 1.48
CA MET A 291 -14.85 -2.88 1.99
C MET A 291 -13.71 -3.91 1.96
N ALA A 292 -14.02 -5.21 1.93
CA ALA A 292 -13.06 -6.29 2.20
C ALA A 292 -12.25 -6.79 0.98
N GLY A 293 -12.46 -6.22 -0.21
CA GLY A 293 -11.60 -6.39 -1.40
C GLY A 293 -11.64 -7.75 -2.13
N MET A 294 -11.82 -8.87 -1.42
CA MET A 294 -11.86 -10.22 -2.02
C MET A 294 -13.03 -10.38 -2.99
N ASN A 295 -14.26 -10.15 -2.52
CA ASN A 295 -15.49 -10.19 -3.33
C ASN A 295 -15.39 -9.28 -4.55
N PHE A 296 -14.75 -8.12 -4.42
CA PHE A 296 -14.60 -7.19 -5.53
C PHE A 296 -13.84 -7.83 -6.68
N SER A 297 -12.82 -8.61 -6.37
CA SER A 297 -12.02 -9.30 -7.39
C SER A 297 -12.71 -10.55 -7.95
N SER A 298 -13.58 -11.20 -7.18
CA SER A 298 -14.35 -12.38 -7.60
C SER A 298 -15.55 -12.00 -8.48
N VAL A 299 -16.27 -10.94 -8.12
CA VAL A 299 -17.30 -10.31 -8.96
C VAL A 299 -16.70 -9.79 -10.27
N TYR A 300 -15.56 -9.08 -10.20
CA TYR A 300 -14.83 -8.65 -11.40
C TYR A 300 -14.45 -9.83 -12.29
N GLY A 301 -13.96 -10.93 -11.69
CA GLY A 301 -13.55 -12.09 -12.45
C GLY A 301 -14.69 -12.75 -13.21
N ALA A 302 -15.85 -12.91 -12.57
CA ALA A 302 -17.06 -13.38 -13.23
C ALA A 302 -17.52 -12.40 -14.33
N ALA A 303 -17.50 -11.09 -14.07
CA ALA A 303 -17.90 -10.07 -15.04
C ALA A 303 -17.06 -10.15 -16.33
N VAL A 304 -15.72 -10.24 -16.23
CA VAL A 304 -14.84 -10.37 -17.40
C VAL A 304 -15.20 -11.60 -18.25
N GLY A 305 -15.35 -12.76 -17.61
CA GLY A 305 -15.68 -14.01 -18.32
C GLY A 305 -17.06 -13.97 -18.97
N LEU A 306 -18.07 -13.43 -18.29
CA LEU A 306 -19.43 -13.35 -18.81
C LEU A 306 -19.56 -12.32 -19.92
N LEU A 307 -18.93 -11.14 -19.78
CA LEU A 307 -18.90 -10.13 -20.84
C LEU A 307 -18.26 -10.67 -22.12
N ALA A 308 -17.16 -11.42 -22.00
CA ALA A 308 -16.49 -12.02 -23.15
C ALA A 308 -17.40 -12.97 -23.96
N ILE A 309 -18.27 -13.74 -23.28
CA ILE A 309 -19.15 -14.73 -23.94
C ILE A 309 -20.54 -14.18 -24.28
N ALA A 310 -20.89 -12.99 -23.79
CA ALA A 310 -22.18 -12.37 -24.03
C ALA A 310 -22.40 -12.15 -25.52
N GLY A 311 -23.51 -12.65 -26.04
CA GLY A 311 -23.84 -12.58 -27.46
C GLY A 311 -25.06 -13.44 -27.78
N PRO A 312 -25.46 -13.54 -29.06
CA PRO A 312 -26.69 -14.24 -29.46
C PRO A 312 -26.79 -15.69 -28.96
N GLU A 313 -25.65 -16.39 -28.83
CA GLU A 313 -25.58 -17.80 -28.38
C GLU A 313 -25.58 -17.97 -26.86
N ASN A 314 -25.26 -16.94 -26.08
CA ASN A 314 -25.22 -16.97 -24.61
C ASN A 314 -25.91 -15.73 -24.01
N GLY A 315 -27.01 -15.28 -24.62
CA GLY A 315 -27.72 -14.07 -24.16
C GLY A 315 -28.37 -14.24 -22.78
N ASP A 316 -28.51 -15.47 -22.31
CA ASP A 316 -29.04 -15.84 -21.00
C ASP A 316 -28.15 -15.43 -19.84
N VAL A 317 -26.87 -15.07 -20.07
CA VAL A 317 -25.93 -14.63 -19.02
C VAL A 317 -26.06 -13.14 -18.65
N LEU A 318 -26.80 -12.35 -19.45
CA LEU A 318 -26.98 -10.91 -19.23
C LEU A 318 -27.48 -10.57 -17.82
N PRO A 319 -28.45 -11.29 -17.22
CA PRO A 319 -28.91 -10.99 -15.86
C PRO A 319 -27.80 -11.07 -14.80
N MET A 320 -26.87 -12.02 -14.89
CA MET A 320 -25.73 -12.08 -13.96
C MET A 320 -24.71 -10.97 -14.23
N ILE A 321 -24.54 -10.54 -15.49
CA ILE A 321 -23.71 -9.37 -15.81
C ILE A 321 -24.30 -8.12 -15.17
N GLU A 322 -25.62 -7.93 -15.23
CA GLU A 322 -26.31 -6.83 -14.54
C GLU A 322 -26.12 -6.91 -13.03
N THR A 323 -26.22 -8.10 -12.41
CA THR A 323 -25.93 -8.29 -10.98
C THR A 323 -24.49 -7.88 -10.65
N ALA A 324 -23.50 -8.29 -11.46
CA ALA A 324 -22.11 -7.93 -11.27
C ALA A 324 -21.87 -6.42 -11.44
N TYR A 325 -22.56 -5.78 -12.39
CA TYR A 325 -22.52 -4.34 -12.59
C TYR A 325 -23.10 -3.57 -11.40
N SER A 326 -24.25 -3.98 -10.88
CA SER A 326 -24.85 -3.35 -9.68
C SER A 326 -23.96 -3.49 -8.45
N HIS A 327 -23.28 -4.63 -8.25
CA HIS A 327 -22.25 -4.73 -7.20
C HIS A 327 -21.09 -3.75 -7.41
N PHE A 328 -20.65 -3.57 -8.66
CA PHE A 328 -19.58 -2.65 -9.00
C PHE A 328 -19.97 -1.20 -8.70
N ASP A 329 -21.07 -0.72 -9.28
CA ASP A 329 -21.46 0.69 -9.21
C ASP A 329 -22.05 1.07 -7.84
N GLU A 330 -23.09 0.34 -7.39
CA GLU A 330 -23.85 0.67 -6.19
C GLU A 330 -23.14 0.23 -4.90
N GLY A 331 -22.25 -0.76 -4.98
CA GLY A 331 -21.51 -1.33 -3.85
C GLY A 331 -20.06 -0.84 -3.78
N PHE A 332 -19.18 -1.48 -4.54
CA PHE A 332 -17.72 -1.28 -4.46
C PHE A 332 -17.30 0.16 -4.77
N LEU A 333 -17.83 0.77 -5.84
CA LEU A 333 -17.53 2.15 -6.19
C LEU A 333 -18.16 3.15 -5.22
N ALA A 334 -19.36 2.88 -4.69
CA ALA A 334 -19.96 3.74 -3.66
C ALA A 334 -19.08 3.82 -2.40
N VAL A 335 -18.56 2.68 -1.94
CA VAL A 335 -17.61 2.60 -0.81
C VAL A 335 -16.30 3.34 -1.14
N ARG A 336 -15.71 3.10 -2.32
CA ARG A 336 -14.47 3.77 -2.72
C ARG A 336 -14.64 5.27 -2.90
N ARG A 337 -15.76 5.73 -3.44
CA ARG A 337 -16.10 7.16 -3.60
C ARG A 337 -16.19 7.87 -2.25
N ASP A 338 -16.73 7.22 -1.24
CA ASP A 338 -16.81 7.76 0.12
C ASP A 338 -15.43 7.78 0.80
N ILE A 339 -14.75 6.63 0.87
CA ILE A 339 -13.49 6.48 1.63
C ILE A 339 -12.32 7.18 0.94
N SER A 340 -12.25 7.13 -0.40
CA SER A 340 -11.13 7.63 -1.20
C SER A 340 -11.44 8.95 -1.90
N ASN A 341 -12.40 9.73 -1.39
CA ASN A 341 -12.84 10.99 -1.99
C ASN A 341 -11.73 12.03 -2.20
N ASP A 342 -10.67 11.99 -1.39
CA ASP A 342 -9.45 12.81 -1.47
C ASP A 342 -8.17 12.00 -1.74
N GLY A 343 -8.32 10.69 -1.97
CA GLY A 343 -7.29 9.77 -2.44
C GLY A 343 -6.94 8.63 -1.48
N GLY A 344 -7.15 8.81 -0.17
CA GLY A 344 -6.69 7.85 0.83
C GLY A 344 -7.53 6.58 0.95
N TYR A 345 -7.07 5.63 1.76
CA TYR A 345 -7.82 4.41 2.08
C TYR A 345 -7.42 3.88 3.47
N HIS A 346 -8.39 3.39 4.24
CA HIS A 346 -8.22 3.03 5.65
C HIS A 346 -7.23 1.87 5.90
N SER A 347 -7.05 0.98 4.91
CA SER A 347 -6.09 -0.14 4.97
C SER A 347 -4.68 0.21 4.48
N GLY A 348 -4.31 1.50 4.43
CA GLY A 348 -2.96 1.96 4.07
C GLY A 348 -2.58 1.70 2.61
N PHE A 349 -1.29 1.47 2.35
CA PHE A 349 -0.74 1.48 0.98
C PHE A 349 -0.95 0.16 0.24
N SER A 350 -0.62 -0.97 0.85
CA SER A 350 -0.60 -2.27 0.17
C SER A 350 -1.98 -2.73 -0.29
N TYR A 351 -3.00 -2.67 0.58
CA TYR A 351 -4.36 -3.12 0.25
C TYR A 351 -5.26 -2.01 -0.29
N SER A 352 -4.78 -0.75 -0.39
CA SER A 352 -5.52 0.28 -1.13
C SER A 352 -5.34 0.18 -2.64
N LEU A 353 -4.20 -0.36 -3.09
CA LEU A 353 -3.96 -0.74 -4.49
C LEU A 353 -4.94 -1.83 -4.92
N ALA A 354 -6.04 -1.40 -5.51
CA ALA A 354 -6.88 -2.24 -6.35
C ALA A 354 -6.74 -1.77 -7.79
N ASP A 355 -6.91 -2.68 -8.75
CA ASP A 355 -6.89 -2.36 -10.18
C ASP A 355 -8.18 -1.63 -10.61
N LEU A 356 -8.46 -0.49 -9.99
CA LEU A 356 -9.60 0.38 -10.26
C LEU A 356 -9.58 0.92 -11.70
N PRO A 357 -8.43 1.37 -12.27
CA PRO A 357 -8.38 1.84 -13.64
C PRO A 357 -8.87 0.80 -14.66
N SER A 358 -8.39 -0.44 -14.60
CA SER A 358 -8.78 -1.47 -15.58
C SER A 358 -10.24 -1.90 -15.40
N ARG A 359 -10.75 -1.91 -14.17
CA ARG A 359 -12.16 -2.22 -13.88
C ARG A 359 -13.11 -1.17 -14.44
N LEU A 360 -12.77 0.11 -14.29
CA LEU A 360 -13.55 1.20 -14.89
C LEU A 360 -13.45 1.18 -16.40
N LEU A 361 -12.26 0.91 -16.96
CA LEU A 361 -12.10 0.77 -18.41
C LEU A 361 -13.01 -0.32 -18.97
N LEU A 362 -13.03 -1.51 -18.35
CA LEU A 362 -13.93 -2.60 -18.73
C LEU A 362 -15.39 -2.14 -18.78
N TRP A 363 -15.90 -1.57 -17.69
CA TRP A 363 -17.31 -1.17 -17.63
C TRP A 363 -17.62 0.00 -18.56
N ASN A 364 -16.74 0.98 -18.70
CA ASN A 364 -16.87 2.09 -19.66
C ASN A 364 -16.98 1.59 -21.10
N THR A 365 -16.38 0.44 -21.43
CA THR A 365 -16.53 -0.15 -22.77
C THR A 365 -17.75 -1.07 -22.91
N ALA A 366 -18.29 -1.56 -21.79
CA ALA A 366 -19.35 -2.57 -21.79
C ALA A 366 -20.77 -2.00 -21.71
N VAL A 367 -20.96 -0.77 -21.20
CA VAL A 367 -22.29 -0.17 -21.00
C VAL A 367 -22.54 1.03 -21.91
N GLN A 368 -23.82 1.29 -22.22
CA GLN A 368 -24.21 2.42 -23.07
C GLN A 368 -24.05 3.80 -22.39
N ASN A 369 -24.11 3.84 -21.05
CA ASN A 369 -24.05 5.07 -20.25
C ASN A 369 -22.64 5.38 -19.71
N ALA A 370 -21.59 5.11 -20.49
CA ALA A 370 -20.19 5.28 -20.05
C ALA A 370 -19.86 6.70 -19.53
N GLY A 371 -20.54 7.73 -20.03
CA GLY A 371 -20.39 9.11 -19.56
C GLY A 371 -20.75 9.30 -18.07
N ASP A 372 -21.73 8.58 -17.56
CA ASP A 372 -22.17 8.67 -16.16
C ASP A 372 -21.13 8.04 -15.22
N MET A 373 -20.49 6.94 -15.64
CA MET A 373 -19.40 6.32 -14.89
C MET A 373 -18.13 7.19 -14.84
N GLY A 374 -17.85 7.94 -15.92
CA GLY A 374 -16.82 8.96 -15.91
C GLY A 374 -17.05 10.03 -14.83
N GLN A 375 -18.30 10.48 -14.65
CA GLN A 375 -18.66 11.40 -13.56
C GLN A 375 -18.56 10.72 -12.18
N ALA A 376 -19.00 9.47 -12.06
CA ALA A 376 -18.97 8.72 -10.81
C ALA A 376 -17.54 8.41 -10.30
N SER A 377 -16.53 8.50 -11.17
CA SER A 377 -15.13 8.17 -10.88
C SER A 377 -14.18 9.38 -10.80
N GLN A 378 -14.70 10.62 -10.70
CA GLN A 378 -13.89 11.86 -10.57
C GLN A 378 -12.95 11.89 -9.35
N TRP A 379 -13.18 11.05 -8.35
CA TRP A 379 -12.30 10.89 -7.19
C TRP A 379 -11.05 10.04 -7.49
N LEU A 380 -11.10 9.15 -8.50
CA LEU A 380 -10.05 8.18 -8.79
C LEU A 380 -8.68 8.84 -9.10
N PRO A 381 -8.59 9.93 -9.89
CA PRO A 381 -7.32 10.62 -10.10
C PRO A 381 -6.62 11.04 -8.80
N LYS A 382 -7.35 11.25 -7.70
CA LYS A 382 -6.76 11.65 -6.42
C LYS A 382 -6.05 10.50 -5.69
N THR A 383 -6.32 9.24 -6.08
CA THR A 383 -5.76 8.05 -5.41
C THR A 383 -4.26 7.85 -5.63
N ILE A 384 -3.64 8.58 -6.57
CA ILE A 384 -2.17 8.60 -6.70
C ILE A 384 -1.49 9.42 -5.59
N TYR A 385 -2.20 10.38 -4.97
CA TYR A 385 -1.57 11.33 -4.06
C TYR A 385 -1.08 10.73 -2.73
N PRO A 386 -1.71 9.71 -2.11
CA PRO A 386 -1.09 9.00 -1.01
C PRO A 386 0.29 8.44 -1.40
N TYR A 387 0.48 7.95 -2.62
CA TYR A 387 1.76 7.39 -3.08
C TYR A 387 2.79 8.48 -3.39
N ILE A 388 2.38 9.61 -3.96
CA ILE A 388 3.26 10.77 -4.12
C ILE A 388 3.75 11.25 -2.74
N TYR A 389 2.83 11.47 -1.80
CA TYR A 389 3.18 11.99 -0.48
C TYR A 389 3.89 10.95 0.40
N GLY A 390 3.56 9.67 0.26
CA GLY A 390 4.00 8.60 1.14
C GLY A 390 5.24 7.84 0.68
N GLN A 391 5.78 8.10 -0.51
CA GLN A 391 6.99 7.39 -0.95
C GLN A 391 8.20 7.77 -0.08
N ARG A 392 8.91 6.74 0.40
CA ARG A 392 10.15 6.82 1.18
C ARG A 392 11.40 6.93 0.30
N ASP A 393 12.55 7.11 0.94
CA ASP A 393 13.87 7.13 0.32
C ASP A 393 14.19 5.83 -0.44
N ASP A 394 13.74 4.69 0.08
CA ASP A 394 13.93 3.35 -0.48
C ASP A 394 12.86 2.97 -1.53
N LYS A 395 12.01 3.92 -1.94
CA LYS A 395 10.90 3.74 -2.89
C LYS A 395 9.73 2.89 -2.37
N SER A 396 9.79 2.46 -1.11
CA SER A 396 8.67 1.83 -0.42
C SER A 396 7.72 2.87 0.20
N TYR A 397 6.75 2.39 0.96
CA TYR A 397 5.75 3.20 1.66
C TYR A 397 5.68 2.80 3.14
N PRO A 398 5.18 3.68 4.02
CA PRO A 398 4.87 3.32 5.40
C PRO A 398 4.05 2.04 5.53
N ALA A 399 4.43 1.19 6.48
CA ALA A 399 3.55 0.13 6.93
C ALA A 399 2.34 0.77 7.64
N SER A 400 1.14 0.54 7.10
CA SER A 400 -0.13 0.91 7.71
C SER A 400 -1.17 -0.11 7.27
N GLY A 401 -1.88 -0.70 8.24
CA GLY A 401 -2.70 -1.88 7.97
C GLY A 401 -1.84 -3.11 7.65
N ASP A 402 -2.48 -4.16 7.12
CA ASP A 402 -1.73 -5.32 6.63
C ASP A 402 -0.82 -4.88 5.47
N ASN A 403 0.47 -5.14 5.59
CA ASN A 403 1.45 -4.59 4.66
C ASN A 403 2.37 -5.66 4.07
N PHE A 404 2.60 -5.54 2.77
CA PHE A 404 3.69 -6.21 2.07
C PHE A 404 4.58 -5.15 1.41
N VAL A 405 5.76 -5.53 0.96
CA VAL A 405 6.67 -4.61 0.26
C VAL A 405 5.99 -4.12 -1.01
N THR A 406 5.49 -2.89 -0.95
CA THR A 406 4.91 -2.16 -2.07
C THR A 406 5.94 -1.12 -2.52
N LEU A 407 6.31 -1.15 -3.80
CA LEU A 407 7.29 -0.22 -4.37
C LEU A 407 6.62 0.72 -5.35
N SER A 408 7.14 1.95 -5.47
CA SER A 408 6.68 2.93 -6.46
C SER A 408 6.70 2.41 -7.90
N SER A 409 7.60 1.49 -8.21
CA SER A 409 7.73 0.88 -9.54
C SER A 409 6.62 -0.15 -9.88
N PHE A 410 5.75 -0.49 -8.93
CA PHE A 410 4.71 -1.50 -9.15
C PHE A 410 3.72 -1.09 -10.26
N PRO A 411 3.24 -2.03 -11.10
CA PRO A 411 2.31 -1.72 -12.19
C PRO A 411 1.04 -0.99 -11.75
N LEU A 412 0.47 -1.33 -10.59
CA LEU A 412 -0.76 -0.69 -10.09
C LEU A 412 -0.55 0.77 -9.66
N VAL A 413 0.64 1.13 -9.17
CA VAL A 413 0.98 2.54 -8.92
C VAL A 413 1.09 3.30 -10.25
N GLY A 414 1.65 2.64 -11.27
CA GLY A 414 1.70 3.17 -12.64
C GLY A 414 0.33 3.39 -13.26
N SER A 415 -0.58 2.43 -13.12
CA SER A 415 -1.92 2.53 -13.73
C SER A 415 -2.76 3.66 -13.13
N ILE A 416 -2.71 3.88 -11.80
CA ILE A 416 -3.42 5.01 -11.18
C ILE A 416 -2.78 6.37 -11.53
N ALA A 417 -1.44 6.43 -11.66
CA ALA A 417 -0.75 7.65 -12.08
C ALA A 417 -1.07 8.01 -13.54
N LEU A 418 -1.01 7.03 -14.44
CA LEU A 418 -1.38 7.20 -15.84
C LEU A 418 -2.85 7.51 -16.02
N TRP A 419 -3.74 6.89 -15.22
CA TRP A 419 -5.15 7.23 -15.24
C TRP A 419 -5.39 8.70 -14.88
N ALA A 420 -4.74 9.20 -13.82
CA ALA A 420 -4.82 10.60 -13.43
C ALA A 420 -4.27 11.54 -14.51
N ALA A 421 -3.13 11.19 -15.12
CA ALA A 421 -2.56 11.95 -16.22
C ALA A 421 -3.48 11.99 -17.45
N ALA A 422 -3.98 10.84 -17.89
CA ALA A 422 -4.80 10.72 -19.11
C ALA A 422 -6.21 11.31 -18.96
N HIS A 423 -6.86 11.17 -17.80
CA HIS A 423 -8.27 11.53 -17.61
C HIS A 423 -8.48 12.85 -16.85
N ALA A 424 -7.47 13.33 -16.12
CA ALA A 424 -7.55 14.61 -15.41
C ALA A 424 -6.49 15.63 -15.85
N GLY A 425 -5.63 15.28 -16.82
CA GLY A 425 -4.52 16.15 -17.24
C GLY A 425 -3.54 16.42 -16.11
N ASP A 426 -3.40 15.52 -15.14
CA ASP A 426 -2.61 15.75 -13.92
C ASP A 426 -1.11 15.68 -14.21
N GLY A 427 -0.46 16.85 -14.29
CA GLY A 427 0.98 16.98 -14.52
C GLY A 427 1.85 16.41 -13.40
N ASN A 428 1.40 16.46 -12.15
CA ASN A 428 2.14 15.90 -11.01
C ASN A 428 2.13 14.38 -11.06
N ALA A 429 0.99 13.78 -11.40
CA ALA A 429 0.87 12.33 -11.57
C ALA A 429 1.74 11.85 -12.74
N TRP A 430 1.77 12.59 -13.85
CA TRP A 430 2.65 12.29 -14.98
C TRP A 430 4.13 12.38 -14.62
N ASP A 431 4.56 13.46 -13.95
CA ASP A 431 5.95 13.63 -13.51
C ASP A 431 6.39 12.51 -12.56
N TYR A 432 5.51 12.15 -11.61
CA TYR A 432 5.71 11.04 -10.70
C TYR A 432 5.83 9.71 -11.45
N TYR A 433 4.93 9.43 -12.40
CA TYR A 433 5.00 8.23 -13.23
C TYR A 433 6.35 8.15 -13.97
N GLN A 434 6.77 9.22 -14.64
CA GLN A 434 8.01 9.23 -15.40
C GLN A 434 9.24 8.99 -14.51
N LYS A 435 9.34 9.68 -13.37
CA LYS A 435 10.54 9.67 -12.52
C LYS A 435 10.59 8.53 -11.50
N GLN A 436 9.46 8.27 -10.84
CA GLN A 436 9.37 7.38 -9.68
C GLN A 436 8.80 5.99 -10.01
N VAL A 437 8.03 5.87 -11.09
CA VAL A 437 7.45 4.60 -11.52
C VAL A 437 8.25 4.01 -12.68
N HIS A 438 8.09 4.56 -13.88
CA HIS A 438 8.72 4.08 -15.11
C HIS A 438 10.24 4.19 -15.05
N GLY A 439 10.76 5.36 -14.67
CA GLY A 439 12.20 5.62 -14.57
C GLY A 439 12.95 4.75 -13.56
N GLN A 440 12.23 4.02 -12.69
CA GLN A 440 12.80 3.10 -11.71
C GLN A 440 12.74 1.63 -12.13
N ARG A 441 12.13 1.30 -13.28
CA ARG A 441 12.03 -0.08 -13.77
C ARG A 441 13.24 -0.48 -14.59
N TYR A 442 13.87 -1.58 -14.20
CA TYR A 442 15.01 -2.19 -14.88
C TYR A 442 14.66 -3.60 -15.37
N ALA A 443 15.51 -4.18 -16.23
CA ALA A 443 15.31 -5.54 -16.73
C ALA A 443 15.20 -6.55 -15.55
N PRO A 444 14.27 -7.52 -15.59
CA PRO A 444 13.29 -7.79 -16.65
C PRO A 444 11.93 -7.08 -16.47
N ASN A 445 11.78 -6.23 -15.46
CA ASN A 445 10.51 -5.63 -15.02
C ASN A 445 10.08 -4.40 -15.85
N ARG A 446 10.55 -4.28 -17.10
CA ARG A 446 10.16 -3.20 -18.02
C ARG A 446 8.93 -3.52 -18.86
N TYR A 447 8.55 -4.80 -18.95
CA TYR A 447 7.42 -5.26 -19.76
C TYR A 447 6.06 -4.60 -19.43
N PRO A 448 5.75 -4.15 -18.20
CA PRO A 448 4.46 -3.48 -17.93
C PRO A 448 4.26 -2.24 -18.80
N TYR A 449 5.36 -1.61 -19.26
CA TYR A 449 5.31 -0.43 -20.11
C TYR A 449 4.52 -0.63 -21.41
N ILE A 450 4.52 -1.86 -21.97
CA ILE A 450 3.76 -2.17 -23.19
C ILE A 450 2.26 -2.04 -22.93
N LEU A 451 1.78 -2.69 -21.86
CA LEU A 451 0.37 -2.64 -21.46
C LEU A 451 -0.03 -1.23 -21.06
N GLU A 452 0.89 -0.50 -20.42
CA GLU A 452 0.64 0.87 -20.01
C GLU A 452 0.41 1.82 -21.19
N GLN A 453 1.21 1.72 -22.25
CA GLN A 453 1.00 2.51 -23.47
C GLN A 453 -0.28 2.13 -24.22
N LEU A 454 -0.72 0.88 -24.12
CA LEU A 454 -1.94 0.40 -24.76
C LEU A 454 -3.21 0.82 -24.02
N PHE A 455 -3.23 0.69 -22.69
CA PHE A 455 -4.44 0.91 -21.89
C PHE A 455 -4.59 2.35 -21.39
N TRP A 456 -3.49 3.07 -21.20
CA TRP A 456 -3.52 4.44 -20.66
C TRP A 456 -2.65 5.39 -21.50
N PRO A 457 -2.98 5.58 -22.79
CA PRO A 457 -2.27 6.55 -23.60
C PRO A 457 -2.46 7.96 -23.01
N VAL A 458 -1.35 8.68 -22.82
CA VAL A 458 -1.34 10.05 -22.31
C VAL A 458 -1.04 11.01 -23.46
N ASP A 459 -1.98 11.90 -23.75
CA ASP A 459 -1.71 13.06 -24.60
C ASP A 459 -0.90 14.08 -23.80
N GLN A 460 0.41 14.15 -24.08
CA GLN A 460 1.30 15.07 -23.37
C GLN A 460 0.97 16.54 -23.64
N ALA A 461 0.32 16.86 -24.77
CA ALA A 461 -0.08 18.23 -25.09
C ALA A 461 -1.26 18.72 -24.23
N SER A 462 -2.04 17.79 -23.65
CA SER A 462 -3.18 18.12 -22.78
C SER A 462 -2.84 18.14 -21.29
N LEU A 463 -1.58 17.89 -20.92
CA LEU A 463 -1.16 17.88 -19.52
C LEU A 463 -1.07 19.29 -18.96
N ASN A 464 -1.60 19.48 -17.75
CA ASN A 464 -1.30 20.66 -16.96
C ASN A 464 0.17 20.63 -16.54
N GLN A 465 0.78 21.80 -16.34
CA GLN A 465 2.13 21.86 -15.77
C GLN A 465 2.11 21.30 -14.34
N PRO A 466 3.14 20.54 -13.92
CA PRO A 466 3.29 20.15 -12.52
C PRO A 466 3.25 21.39 -11.62
N SER A 467 2.50 21.31 -10.53
CA SER A 467 2.36 22.39 -9.56
C SER A 467 3.24 22.12 -8.34
N ASP A 468 3.70 23.18 -7.68
CA ASP A 468 4.30 23.02 -6.36
C ASP A 468 3.28 22.42 -5.40
N LEU A 469 3.58 21.24 -4.86
CA LEU A 469 2.73 20.53 -3.92
C LEU A 469 3.07 20.96 -2.49
N ASP A 470 2.04 21.17 -1.68
CA ASP A 470 2.17 21.35 -0.22
C ASP A 470 2.94 20.19 0.40
N LEU A 471 3.78 20.48 1.40
CA LEU A 471 4.57 19.43 2.05
C LEU A 471 3.75 18.53 2.98
N SER A 472 2.48 18.88 3.25
CA SER A 472 1.57 18.05 4.02
C SER A 472 0.23 17.91 3.33
N ARG A 473 -0.38 16.72 3.45
CA ARG A 473 -1.74 16.46 2.98
C ARG A 473 -2.51 15.55 3.92
N HIS A 474 -3.77 15.93 4.15
CA HIS A 474 -4.75 15.18 4.93
C HIS A 474 -5.72 14.44 4.00
N PHE A 475 -5.80 13.13 4.17
CA PHE A 475 -6.77 12.24 3.53
C PHE A 475 -7.88 11.89 4.53
N ARG A 476 -8.99 12.61 4.45
CA ARG A 476 -9.92 12.85 5.57
C ARG A 476 -10.61 11.61 6.09
N ARG A 477 -11.17 10.79 5.18
CA ARG A 477 -11.92 9.60 5.59
C ARG A 477 -11.00 8.48 6.04
N SER A 478 -9.88 8.27 5.35
CA SER A 478 -8.82 7.34 5.80
C SER A 478 -8.09 7.83 7.06
N GLY A 479 -8.16 9.13 7.36
CA GLY A 479 -7.56 9.75 8.53
C GLY A 479 -6.03 9.81 8.51
N GLN A 480 -5.41 9.73 7.34
CA GLN A 480 -3.95 9.82 7.20
C GLN A 480 -3.55 11.26 6.94
N VAL A 481 -2.58 11.77 7.69
CA VAL A 481 -1.88 13.01 7.41
C VAL A 481 -0.43 12.66 7.09
N LEU A 482 0.00 12.90 5.86
CA LEU A 482 1.37 12.66 5.41
C LEU A 482 2.09 13.99 5.35
N MET A 483 3.16 14.12 6.13
CA MET A 483 3.93 15.36 6.30
C MET A 483 5.39 15.11 5.89
N ARG A 484 5.91 15.99 5.02
CA ARG A 484 7.28 15.97 4.52
C ARG A 484 7.97 17.28 4.82
N ASP A 485 9.29 17.31 4.70
CA ASP A 485 10.08 18.55 4.72
C ASP A 485 10.61 18.96 3.34
N ARG A 486 10.61 18.04 2.38
CA ARG A 486 10.98 18.28 0.97
C ARG A 486 10.46 17.18 0.05
N TRP A 487 10.47 17.46 -1.26
CA TRP A 487 10.09 16.53 -2.33
C TRP A 487 11.24 15.65 -2.85
N THR A 488 12.48 15.93 -2.46
CA THR A 488 13.64 15.09 -2.79
C THR A 488 13.59 13.79 -1.98
N TYR A 489 12.90 12.76 -2.50
CA TYR A 489 12.60 11.51 -1.80
C TYR A 489 13.79 10.90 -1.00
N PRO A 490 15.01 10.79 -1.54
CA PRO A 490 16.15 10.21 -0.81
C PRO A 490 16.58 10.98 0.44
N ASP A 491 16.27 12.28 0.51
CA ASP A 491 16.69 13.17 1.59
C ASP A 491 15.50 13.69 2.41
N ALA A 492 14.28 13.21 2.13
CA ALA A 492 13.08 13.69 2.79
C ALA A 492 12.82 12.95 4.10
N THR A 493 12.42 13.70 5.12
CA THR A 493 11.71 13.15 6.27
C THR A 493 10.25 12.93 5.85
N LEU A 494 9.69 11.80 6.23
CA LEU A 494 8.26 11.50 6.07
C LEU A 494 7.69 11.10 7.43
N LEU A 495 6.75 11.89 7.94
CA LEU A 495 5.92 11.56 9.08
C LEU A 495 4.51 11.20 8.58
N GLU A 496 3.99 10.07 9.02
CA GLU A 496 2.58 9.71 8.93
C GLU A 496 1.94 9.89 10.31
N PHE A 497 0.79 10.57 10.36
CA PHE A 497 -0.11 10.56 11.52
C PHE A 497 -1.46 10.01 11.09
N LYS A 498 -1.95 8.96 11.76
CA LYS A 498 -3.16 8.25 11.37
C LYS A 498 -4.22 8.27 12.48
N SER A 499 -5.41 8.75 12.14
CA SER A 499 -6.63 8.67 12.95
C SER A 499 -7.87 8.66 12.03
N THR A 500 -8.28 7.46 11.62
CA THR A 500 -9.40 7.19 10.70
C THR A 500 -10.74 7.56 11.34
N SER A 501 -11.67 8.10 10.54
CA SER A 501 -12.99 8.54 11.03
C SER A 501 -13.99 7.38 11.21
N PHE A 502 -13.55 6.14 11.09
CA PHE A 502 -14.33 4.93 11.28
C PHE A 502 -13.40 3.73 11.52
N ILE A 503 -13.96 2.60 11.93
CA ILE A 503 -13.20 1.35 12.09
C ILE A 503 -13.86 0.20 11.35
N THR A 504 -13.04 -0.72 10.84
CA THR A 504 -13.47 -1.92 10.13
C THR A 504 -12.66 -3.12 10.61
N ASP A 505 -13.01 -4.31 10.12
CA ASP A 505 -12.14 -5.48 10.22
C ASP A 505 -11.28 -5.62 8.96
N ASN A 506 -10.75 -6.83 8.76
CA ASN A 506 -9.87 -7.21 7.68
C ASN A 506 -8.49 -6.55 7.81
N HIS A 507 -7.98 -5.93 6.75
CA HIS A 507 -6.62 -5.35 6.69
C HIS A 507 -6.48 -3.99 7.41
N HIS A 508 -7.52 -3.54 8.11
CA HIS A 508 -7.49 -2.31 8.93
C HIS A 508 -7.03 -2.64 10.35
N HIS A 509 -5.98 -1.95 10.81
CA HIS A 509 -5.44 -2.12 12.15
C HIS A 509 -6.14 -1.25 13.20
N LEU A 510 -5.94 -1.62 14.47
CA LEU A 510 -6.40 -0.88 15.64
C LEU A 510 -5.36 0.19 16.03
N ASP A 511 -5.07 1.09 15.08
CA ASP A 511 -3.91 1.99 15.08
C ASP A 511 -4.31 3.48 15.14
N GLN A 512 -5.49 3.79 15.69
CA GLN A 512 -5.96 5.16 15.78
C GLN A 512 -5.01 6.03 16.63
N ASN A 513 -4.81 7.28 16.19
CA ASN A 513 -3.80 8.22 16.68
C ASN A 513 -2.34 7.71 16.61
N SER A 514 -2.01 6.70 15.79
CA SER A 514 -0.62 6.25 15.62
C SER A 514 0.21 7.22 14.75
N ILE A 515 1.53 7.23 14.97
CA ILE A 515 2.51 7.94 14.12
C ILE A 515 3.54 6.97 13.53
N SER A 516 4.08 7.24 12.34
CA SER A 516 5.28 6.56 11.82
C SER A 516 6.23 7.58 11.21
N LEU A 517 7.55 7.36 11.30
CA LEU A 517 8.55 8.33 10.85
C LEU A 517 9.69 7.62 10.12
N ASN A 518 9.95 8.07 8.88
CA ASN A 518 11.10 7.67 8.07
C ASN A 518 11.98 8.90 7.79
N TYR A 519 13.29 8.72 7.90
CA TYR A 519 14.30 9.64 7.37
C TYR A 519 15.55 8.81 7.06
N LYS A 520 15.91 8.64 5.78
CA LYS A 520 17.02 7.78 5.34
C LYS A 520 16.96 6.36 5.93
N GLY A 521 15.73 5.84 6.06
CA GLY A 521 15.39 4.61 6.76
C GLY A 521 14.23 4.79 7.77
N PRO A 522 13.45 3.73 8.05
CA PRO A 522 12.38 3.78 9.05
C PRO A 522 12.95 3.92 10.47
N LEU A 523 12.52 4.95 11.21
CA LEU A 523 12.98 5.24 12.58
C LEU A 523 11.89 4.90 13.61
N LEU A 524 10.66 5.35 13.35
CA LEU A 524 9.46 4.96 14.09
C LEU A 524 8.55 4.11 13.18
N VAL A 525 8.17 2.92 13.64
CA VAL A 525 7.53 1.91 12.77
C VAL A 525 6.18 1.44 13.30
N ASP A 526 5.33 0.97 12.39
CA ASP A 526 4.20 0.09 12.72
C ASP A 526 4.74 -1.35 12.75
N SER A 527 4.87 -1.90 13.96
CA SER A 527 5.71 -3.07 14.20
C SER A 527 5.00 -4.40 13.96
N GLY A 528 5.79 -5.47 13.83
CA GLY A 528 5.29 -6.78 13.39
C GLY A 528 5.26 -6.87 11.87
N ARG A 529 4.75 -8.00 11.35
CA ARG A 529 4.68 -8.21 9.90
C ARG A 529 3.42 -8.97 9.53
N TYR A 530 2.91 -8.70 8.34
CA TYR A 530 1.82 -9.49 7.80
C TYR A 530 2.31 -10.88 7.38
N ASP A 531 2.15 -11.87 8.24
CA ASP A 531 2.61 -13.23 7.98
C ASP A 531 1.55 -14.10 7.30
N SER A 532 0.30 -13.99 7.75
CA SER A 532 -0.86 -14.69 7.20
C SER A 532 -2.12 -14.17 7.88
N TYR A 533 -3.14 -13.85 7.10
CA TYR A 533 -4.46 -13.54 7.64
C TYR A 533 -4.93 -14.62 8.61
N GLY A 534 -5.31 -14.23 9.83
CA GLY A 534 -5.73 -15.18 10.87
C GLY A 534 -4.60 -15.92 11.57
N SER A 535 -3.32 -15.64 11.34
CA SER A 535 -2.28 -16.17 12.22
C SER A 535 -2.46 -15.67 13.67
N ALA A 536 -1.84 -16.36 14.63
CA ALA A 536 -1.83 -15.87 16.00
C ALA A 536 -1.09 -14.53 16.14
N HIS A 537 -0.02 -14.29 15.37
CA HIS A 537 0.68 -13.00 15.31
C HIS A 537 -0.23 -11.89 14.81
N TRP A 538 -0.88 -12.11 13.66
CA TRP A 538 -1.84 -11.20 13.05
C TRP A 538 -2.92 -10.77 14.04
N ALA A 539 -3.56 -11.74 14.71
CA ALA A 539 -4.71 -11.48 15.56
C ALA A 539 -4.38 -10.93 16.96
N ASN A 540 -3.20 -11.25 17.50
CA ASN A 540 -2.85 -10.92 18.90
C ASN A 540 -1.81 -9.81 19.05
N TYR A 541 -1.05 -9.50 18.01
CA TYR A 541 -0.03 -8.46 18.04
C TYR A 541 -0.18 -7.48 16.87
N TYR A 542 0.00 -7.94 15.64
CA TYR A 542 0.22 -7.07 14.47
C TYR A 542 -0.94 -6.12 14.18
N THR A 543 -2.18 -6.60 14.28
CA THR A 543 -3.38 -5.77 14.06
C THR A 543 -3.80 -4.96 15.29
N ARG A 544 -3.10 -5.10 16.43
CA ARG A 544 -3.50 -4.62 17.76
C ARG A 544 -2.69 -3.38 18.15
N SER A 545 -3.28 -2.48 18.94
CA SER A 545 -2.68 -1.17 19.28
C SER A 545 -1.28 -1.25 19.91
N ILE A 546 -0.96 -2.34 20.60
CA ILE A 546 0.40 -2.57 21.16
C ILE A 546 1.50 -2.71 20.10
N ALA A 547 1.16 -2.88 18.81
CA ALA A 547 2.11 -2.88 17.71
C ALA A 547 2.38 -1.47 17.14
N HIS A 548 1.62 -0.46 17.60
CA HIS A 548 1.55 0.88 17.02
C HIS A 548 2.08 1.96 17.95
N ASN A 549 2.50 3.10 17.39
CA ASN A 549 2.98 4.26 18.13
C ASN A 549 1.82 5.09 18.67
N THR A 550 1.00 4.48 19.53
CA THR A 550 -0.25 5.03 20.09
C THR A 550 -0.23 4.92 21.63
N VAL A 551 -1.40 4.98 22.27
CA VAL A 551 -1.55 4.80 23.72
C VAL A 551 -2.33 3.52 24.04
N VAL A 552 -1.92 2.80 25.07
CA VAL A 552 -2.69 1.68 25.66
C VAL A 552 -3.00 1.94 27.14
N ALA A 553 -4.17 1.51 27.60
CA ALA A 553 -4.59 1.58 28.99
C ALA A 553 -5.19 0.23 29.41
N PHE A 554 -4.50 -0.46 30.32
CA PHE A 554 -4.82 -1.84 30.64
C PHE A 554 -5.98 -1.94 31.64
N ASP A 555 -7.03 -2.65 31.25
CA ASP A 555 -8.13 -3.05 32.12
C ASP A 555 -8.16 -4.59 32.19
N ALA A 556 -7.91 -5.15 33.38
CA ALA A 556 -7.87 -6.60 33.60
C ALA A 556 -9.24 -7.28 33.43
N ASN A 557 -10.34 -6.52 33.44
CA ASN A 557 -11.69 -7.04 33.21
C ASN A 557 -12.10 -6.98 31.73
N GLU A 558 -11.33 -6.29 30.90
CA GLU A 558 -11.60 -6.20 29.47
C GLU A 558 -11.32 -7.54 28.77
N ARG A 559 -12.20 -7.87 27.83
CA ARG A 559 -12.12 -9.09 27.01
C ARG A 559 -12.25 -8.71 25.54
N PHE A 560 -11.34 -9.20 24.72
CA PHE A 560 -11.29 -8.90 23.29
C PHE A 560 -11.86 -10.08 22.54
N LEU A 561 -13.14 -10.01 22.20
CA LEU A 561 -13.89 -11.14 21.65
C LEU A 561 -14.23 -10.90 20.18
N ARG A 562 -13.86 -11.83 19.29
CA ARG A 562 -14.48 -11.94 17.94
C ARG A 562 -15.31 -13.20 17.82
N ALA A 563 -16.23 -13.20 16.85
CA ALA A 563 -16.92 -14.41 16.43
C ALA A 563 -15.88 -15.43 15.91
N GLY A 564 -15.90 -16.65 16.45
CA GLY A 564 -15.20 -17.81 15.90
C GLY A 564 -16.06 -18.53 14.87
N SER A 565 -15.71 -19.77 14.55
CA SER A 565 -16.57 -20.64 13.75
C SER A 565 -17.88 -20.94 14.52
N GLY A 566 -19.03 -20.68 13.91
CA GLY A 566 -20.36 -20.89 14.51
C GLY A 566 -20.74 -19.82 15.54
N THR A 567 -21.27 -20.22 16.70
CA THR A 567 -21.66 -19.32 17.81
C THR A 567 -20.57 -19.11 18.86
N SER A 568 -19.39 -19.72 18.67
CA SER A 568 -18.27 -19.61 19.61
C SER A 568 -17.64 -18.21 19.57
N LYS A 569 -17.23 -17.68 20.72
CA LYS A 569 -16.42 -16.46 20.81
C LYS A 569 -14.97 -16.84 21.12
N VAL A 570 -14.02 -16.19 20.45
CA VAL A 570 -12.59 -16.39 20.66
C VAL A 570 -12.06 -15.19 21.44
N ASP A 571 -11.37 -15.45 22.55
CA ASP A 571 -10.70 -14.41 23.34
C ASP A 571 -9.29 -14.18 22.79
N PHE A 572 -8.97 -12.93 22.50
CA PHE A 572 -7.65 -12.49 22.08
C PHE A 572 -6.85 -11.93 23.24
N SER A 573 -5.56 -11.73 23.00
CA SER A 573 -4.67 -11.06 23.95
C SER A 573 -5.22 -9.68 24.34
N ASN A 574 -5.10 -9.35 25.63
CA ASN A 574 -5.48 -8.05 26.17
C ASN A 574 -4.24 -7.15 26.11
N ASP A 575 -4.16 -6.35 25.08
CA ASP A 575 -3.07 -5.43 24.83
C ASP A 575 -3.28 -4.07 25.54
N GLY A 576 -4.42 -3.88 26.22
CA GLY A 576 -4.87 -2.61 26.77
C GLY A 576 -5.29 -1.59 25.70
N GLY A 577 -5.36 -2.01 24.44
CA GLY A 577 -5.53 -1.15 23.28
C GLY A 577 -6.97 -0.80 22.94
N GLN A 578 -7.15 -0.45 21.68
CA GLN A 578 -8.42 -0.08 21.07
C GLN A 578 -9.31 -1.31 20.90
N TRP A 579 -10.62 -1.09 20.95
CA TRP A 579 -11.61 -2.11 21.23
C TRP A 579 -11.86 -3.08 20.07
N VAL A 580 -12.05 -4.36 20.44
CA VAL A 580 -12.57 -5.43 19.57
C VAL A 580 -13.77 -6.07 20.29
N GLY A 581 -14.99 -5.88 19.79
CA GLY A 581 -16.17 -6.49 20.40
C GLY A 581 -17.51 -5.94 19.92
N SER A 582 -18.61 -6.44 20.52
CA SER A 582 -20.00 -6.33 20.03
C SER A 582 -20.62 -4.93 19.97
N ALA A 583 -19.93 -3.90 20.47
CA ALA A 583 -20.37 -2.51 20.32
C ALA A 583 -20.29 -2.02 18.86
N ARG A 584 -19.56 -2.75 18.01
CA ARG A 584 -19.37 -2.46 16.58
C ARG A 584 -19.75 -3.64 15.72
N ALA A 585 -20.19 -3.36 14.50
CA ALA A 585 -20.43 -4.37 13.50
C ALA A 585 -19.10 -4.91 12.98
N ALA A 586 -18.96 -6.24 12.97
CA ALA A 586 -17.89 -6.89 12.24
C ALA A 586 -18.19 -6.79 10.74
N TYR A 587 -17.18 -6.46 9.93
CA TYR A 587 -17.34 -6.18 8.50
C TYR A 587 -18.50 -5.18 8.23
N PRO A 588 -18.33 -3.91 8.63
CA PRO A 588 -19.39 -2.92 8.54
C PRO A 588 -19.72 -2.55 7.08
N THR A 589 -20.95 -2.13 6.83
CA THR A 589 -21.36 -1.54 5.55
C THR A 589 -20.99 -0.06 5.46
N LEU A 590 -21.22 0.56 4.29
CA LEU A 590 -21.01 1.99 4.09
C LEU A 590 -21.85 2.83 5.07
N GLU A 591 -23.07 2.42 5.35
CA GLU A 591 -24.01 3.10 6.24
C GLU A 591 -23.55 3.00 7.71
N GLU A 592 -23.00 1.86 8.12
CA GLU A 592 -22.56 1.62 9.49
C GLU A 592 -21.27 2.38 9.87
N ILE A 593 -20.52 2.90 8.88
CA ILE A 593 -19.33 3.74 9.08
C ILE A 593 -19.62 5.25 8.99
N GLN A 594 -20.84 5.67 8.62
CA GLN A 594 -21.14 7.10 8.51
C GLN A 594 -21.16 7.79 9.88
N PRO A 595 -20.87 9.10 9.95
CA PRO A 595 -20.88 9.85 11.21
C PRO A 595 -22.14 9.57 12.06
N GLY A 596 -21.92 9.19 13.32
CA GLY A 596 -23.00 8.84 14.27
C GLY A 596 -23.46 7.38 14.22
N ALA A 597 -23.03 6.59 13.23
CA ALA A 597 -23.28 5.16 13.18
C ALA A 597 -22.32 4.37 14.09
N MET A 598 -22.59 3.07 14.26
CA MET A 598 -21.93 2.25 15.28
C MET A 598 -20.42 2.03 15.07
N ASN A 599 -19.93 2.08 13.82
CA ASN A 599 -18.50 1.96 13.52
C ASN A 599 -17.81 3.32 13.31
N ALA A 600 -18.54 4.43 13.44
CA ALA A 600 -17.98 5.77 13.30
C ALA A 600 -17.00 6.11 14.44
N LEU A 601 -15.93 6.79 14.07
CA LEU A 601 -14.96 7.42 14.97
C LEU A 601 -14.96 8.93 14.71
N ASP A 602 -14.19 9.68 15.49
CA ASP A 602 -14.00 11.11 15.26
C ASP A 602 -12.86 11.36 14.27
N GLY A 603 -11.77 10.60 14.36
CA GLY A 603 -10.62 10.69 13.45
C GLY A 603 -9.83 11.99 13.62
N ILE A 604 -9.27 12.53 12.53
CA ILE A 604 -8.62 13.84 12.53
C ILE A 604 -9.68 14.94 12.66
N VAL A 605 -9.67 15.64 13.79
CA VAL A 605 -10.63 16.71 14.14
C VAL A 605 -10.10 18.11 13.85
N ASN A 606 -8.77 18.27 13.72
CA ASN A 606 -8.16 19.51 13.25
C ASN A 606 -7.02 19.21 12.27
N TYR A 607 -6.90 20.00 11.22
CA TYR A 607 -5.79 19.94 10.28
C TYR A 607 -5.50 21.31 9.66
N GLU A 608 -4.28 21.79 9.86
CA GLU A 608 -3.79 23.01 9.26
C GLU A 608 -2.38 22.83 8.72
N TYR A 609 -2.16 23.29 7.50
CA TYR A 609 -0.84 23.36 6.88
C TYR A 609 -0.50 24.81 6.57
N ALA A 610 0.72 25.20 6.94
CA ALA A 610 1.41 26.38 6.47
C ALA A 610 2.86 25.96 6.12
N HIS A 611 3.56 26.76 5.32
CA HIS A 611 4.93 26.40 4.93
C HIS A 611 5.87 26.20 6.14
N GLY A 612 5.67 26.93 7.24
CA GLY A 612 6.46 26.83 8.47
C GLY A 612 6.04 25.71 9.44
N TYR A 613 4.84 25.12 9.30
CA TYR A 613 4.38 24.05 10.18
C TYR A 613 3.19 23.26 9.61
N THR A 614 3.01 22.04 10.10
CA THR A 614 1.71 21.34 10.04
C THR A 614 1.20 21.10 11.45
N TYR A 615 -0.07 21.41 11.69
CA TYR A 615 -0.79 21.04 12.91
C TYR A 615 -1.89 20.05 12.56
N ALA A 616 -1.94 18.93 13.27
CA ALA A 616 -3.04 17.97 13.17
C ALA A 616 -3.44 17.50 14.56
N ARG A 617 -4.75 17.34 14.80
CA ARG A 617 -5.27 16.76 16.05
C ARG A 617 -6.21 15.60 15.73
N GLY A 618 -5.95 14.45 16.33
CA GLY A 618 -6.79 13.26 16.24
C GLY A 618 -7.54 12.99 17.53
N ASN A 619 -8.80 12.57 17.41
CA ASN A 619 -9.63 12.10 18.52
C ASN A 619 -9.92 10.60 18.35
N ALA A 620 -9.21 9.79 19.14
CA ALA A 620 -9.35 8.33 19.15
C ALA A 620 -10.20 7.84 20.33
N SER A 621 -10.91 8.73 21.04
CA SER A 621 -11.69 8.38 22.24
C SER A 621 -12.65 7.23 22.00
N LYS A 622 -13.43 7.31 20.91
CA LYS A 622 -14.36 6.26 20.50
C LYS A 622 -13.67 4.96 20.12
N ALA A 623 -12.38 4.95 19.80
CA ALA A 623 -11.67 3.72 19.44
C ALA A 623 -11.55 2.74 20.63
N TYR A 624 -11.76 3.20 21.86
CA TYR A 624 -11.67 2.39 23.09
C TYR A 624 -13.04 2.14 23.71
N ALA A 625 -13.12 1.14 24.58
CA ALA A 625 -14.33 0.86 25.37
C ALA A 625 -14.81 2.09 26.14
N SER A 626 -16.12 2.30 26.19
CA SER A 626 -16.73 3.36 27.01
C SER A 626 -16.53 3.17 28.51
N SER A 627 -16.31 1.93 28.96
CA SER A 627 -15.90 1.64 30.35
C SER A 627 -14.46 2.06 30.65
N LYS A 628 -13.61 2.13 29.62
CA LYS A 628 -12.16 2.34 29.75
C LYS A 628 -11.76 3.80 29.58
N LEU A 629 -12.25 4.45 28.54
CA LEU A 629 -11.93 5.84 28.19
C LEU A 629 -13.20 6.67 28.01
N ASP A 630 -13.10 7.95 28.38
CA ASP A 630 -14.10 8.97 28.05
C ASP A 630 -14.33 9.00 26.54
N GLN A 631 -15.59 8.99 26.09
CA GLN A 631 -15.92 8.82 24.67
C GLN A 631 -15.82 10.10 23.84
N ALA A 632 -15.66 11.27 24.48
CA ALA A 632 -15.49 12.55 23.81
C ALA A 632 -14.04 13.04 23.88
N ASN A 633 -13.37 12.83 25.01
CA ASN A 633 -12.05 13.38 25.33
C ASN A 633 -11.13 12.37 26.04
N GLY A 634 -11.36 11.08 25.81
CA GLY A 634 -10.57 10.00 26.39
C GLY A 634 -9.17 9.90 25.81
N PHE A 635 -8.99 10.20 24.53
CA PHE A 635 -7.66 10.25 23.91
C PHE A 635 -7.62 11.25 22.75
N LEU A 636 -7.00 12.40 23.01
CA LEU A 636 -6.72 13.45 22.04
C LEU A 636 -5.21 13.52 21.83
N ARG A 637 -4.76 13.48 20.56
CA ARG A 637 -3.34 13.66 20.19
C ARG A 637 -3.20 14.84 19.26
N SER A 638 -2.41 15.82 19.67
CA SER A 638 -1.98 16.94 18.84
C SER A 638 -0.57 16.68 18.32
N VAL A 639 -0.38 16.79 17.02
CA VAL A 639 0.91 16.70 16.33
C VAL A 639 1.23 18.05 15.70
N VAL A 640 2.40 18.60 16.04
CA VAL A 640 2.98 19.76 15.37
C VAL A 640 4.27 19.32 14.68
N TYR A 641 4.31 19.46 13.36
CA TYR A 641 5.47 19.15 12.53
C TYR A 641 6.10 20.46 12.04
N LEU A 642 7.35 20.70 12.40
CA LEU A 642 8.13 21.87 11.98
C LEU A 642 9.15 21.42 10.92
N PRO A 643 8.90 21.62 9.61
CA PRO A 643 9.76 21.13 8.53
C PRO A 643 11.15 21.79 8.50
N ALA A 644 11.24 23.06 8.91
CA ALA A 644 12.47 23.86 8.91
C ALA A 644 12.57 24.71 10.18
N PRO A 645 12.88 24.10 11.34
CA PRO A 645 12.93 24.82 12.61
C PRO A 645 14.12 25.80 12.66
N ALA A 646 14.03 26.84 13.49
CA ALA A 646 15.13 27.81 13.67
C ALA A 646 16.46 27.18 14.14
N THR A 647 16.42 25.95 14.67
CA THR A 647 17.59 25.22 15.17
C THR A 647 18.39 24.48 14.08
N GLY A 648 17.88 24.37 12.85
CA GLY A 648 18.56 23.65 11.77
C GLY A 648 17.67 23.30 10.58
N SER A 649 18.22 22.59 9.60
CA SER A 649 17.52 22.25 8.35
C SER A 649 16.74 20.93 8.39
N LEU A 650 16.64 20.27 9.55
CA LEU A 650 15.92 19.01 9.71
C LEU A 650 14.72 19.15 10.64
N PRO A 651 13.65 18.36 10.43
CA PRO A 651 12.40 18.58 11.12
C PRO A 651 12.42 18.30 12.61
N ILE A 652 11.54 18.98 13.33
CA ILE A 652 11.18 18.68 14.72
C ILE A 652 9.69 18.37 14.78
N VAL A 653 9.34 17.26 15.44
CA VAL A 653 7.95 16.84 15.65
C VAL A 653 7.60 16.92 17.12
N LEU A 654 6.51 17.58 17.46
CA LEU A 654 5.96 17.60 18.82
C LEU A 654 4.67 16.78 18.84
N THR A 655 4.55 15.88 19.80
CA THR A 655 3.32 15.14 20.07
C THR A 655 2.83 15.45 21.47
N PHE A 656 1.61 15.96 21.59
CA PHE A 656 0.96 16.27 22.85
C PHE A 656 -0.33 15.47 22.99
N ASP A 657 -0.36 14.57 23.97
CA ASP A 657 -1.51 13.72 24.25
C ASP A 657 -2.22 14.15 25.52
N SER A 658 -3.56 14.15 25.47
CA SER A 658 -4.44 14.25 26.62
C SER A 658 -5.26 12.96 26.71
N VAL A 659 -5.05 12.19 27.79
CA VAL A 659 -5.64 10.87 27.97
C VAL A 659 -6.44 10.81 29.26
N ARG A 660 -7.74 10.51 29.17
CA ARG A 660 -8.65 10.34 30.30
C ARG A 660 -9.17 8.91 30.35
N THR A 661 -8.65 8.13 31.30
CA THR A 661 -8.98 6.71 31.45
C THR A 661 -9.44 6.37 32.87
N ASN A 662 -10.35 5.40 32.96
CA ASN A 662 -10.79 4.76 34.21
C ASN A 662 -10.02 3.45 34.50
N ALA A 663 -9.12 3.04 33.60
CA ALA A 663 -8.32 1.83 33.73
C ALA A 663 -6.98 2.12 34.43
N ALA A 664 -6.01 1.20 34.30
CA ALA A 664 -4.64 1.47 34.74
C ALA A 664 -4.04 2.70 34.03
N PRO A 665 -2.97 3.31 34.59
CA PRO A 665 -2.28 4.43 33.94
C PRO A 665 -1.97 4.16 32.47
N ALA A 666 -2.13 5.21 31.67
CA ALA A 666 -1.93 5.13 30.22
C ALA A 666 -0.45 4.91 29.91
N THR A 667 -0.18 4.19 28.82
CA THR A 667 1.16 3.87 28.33
C THR A 667 1.30 4.41 26.92
N PHE A 668 2.21 5.34 26.72
CA PHE A 668 2.59 5.82 25.39
C PHE A 668 3.65 4.90 24.78
N LEU A 669 3.47 4.55 23.50
CA LEU A 669 4.31 3.58 22.78
C LEU A 669 5.13 4.26 21.67
N LEU A 670 6.41 3.87 21.57
CA LEU A 670 7.27 4.15 20.39
C LEU A 670 8.07 2.92 19.97
N HIS A 671 7.76 2.39 18.80
CA HIS A 671 8.36 1.24 18.16
C HIS A 671 9.51 1.67 17.26
N THR A 672 10.59 0.89 17.29
CA THR A 672 11.87 1.21 16.67
C THR A 672 12.47 -0.03 16.04
N VAL A 673 13.19 0.16 14.93
CA VAL A 673 13.83 -0.93 14.18
C VAL A 673 14.97 -1.54 14.96
N ASN A 674 15.85 -0.70 15.52
CA ASN A 674 17.03 -1.11 16.26
C ASN A 674 16.91 -0.74 17.74
N GLU A 675 17.80 -1.28 18.56
CA GLU A 675 17.79 -1.03 20.01
C GLU A 675 17.99 0.46 20.33
N PRO A 676 17.06 1.08 21.09
CA PRO A 676 17.21 2.47 21.49
C PRO A 676 18.30 2.65 22.55
N ALA A 677 19.06 3.73 22.43
CA ALA A 677 20.13 4.10 23.36
C ALA A 677 19.72 5.28 24.26
N ALA A 678 20.23 5.30 25.49
CA ALA A 678 20.03 6.39 26.44
C ALA A 678 21.36 6.73 27.14
N ALA A 679 21.43 7.91 27.77
CA ALA A 679 22.60 8.30 28.57
C ALA A 679 22.67 7.58 29.92
N VAL A 680 21.58 6.92 30.32
CA VAL A 680 21.45 6.18 31.57
C VAL A 680 21.35 4.67 31.30
N ALA A 681 21.75 3.87 32.28
CA ALA A 681 21.65 2.42 32.19
C ALA A 681 20.19 1.95 32.23
N ALA A 682 19.94 0.78 31.63
CA ALA A 682 18.67 0.08 31.72
C ALA A 682 18.82 -1.17 32.58
N THR A 683 17.93 -1.33 33.57
CA THR A 683 17.89 -2.52 34.45
C THR A 683 16.90 -3.54 33.90
N ALA A 684 17.30 -4.79 33.76
CA ALA A 684 16.43 -5.87 33.31
C ALA A 684 15.33 -6.17 34.35
N LEU A 685 14.08 -6.28 33.88
CA LEU A 685 12.90 -6.65 34.68
C LEU A 685 12.38 -8.07 34.38
N GLY A 686 13.01 -8.77 33.42
CA GLY A 686 12.53 -10.05 32.89
C GLY A 686 11.55 -9.88 31.72
N ASN A 687 11.22 -10.97 31.02
CA ASN A 687 10.31 -10.97 29.85
C ASN A 687 10.67 -9.91 28.79
N GLY A 688 11.97 -9.73 28.52
CA GLY A 688 12.47 -8.78 27.54
C GLY A 688 12.23 -7.31 27.86
N GLN A 689 11.95 -6.97 29.12
CA GLN A 689 11.72 -5.60 29.59
C GLN A 689 12.96 -5.04 30.31
N TYR A 690 13.31 -3.79 30.01
CA TYR A 690 14.45 -3.10 30.61
C TYR A 690 14.07 -1.66 30.94
N ARG A 691 14.21 -1.28 32.21
CA ARG A 691 13.82 0.05 32.70
C ARG A 691 15.00 1.00 32.78
N PHE A 692 14.88 2.16 32.14
CA PHE A 692 15.85 3.24 32.31
C PHE A 692 15.67 3.91 33.68
N THR A 693 16.78 4.24 34.33
CA THR A 693 16.78 4.93 35.62
C THR A 693 17.31 6.35 35.45
N TYR A 694 16.39 7.31 35.39
CA TYR A 694 16.72 8.74 35.29
C TYR A 694 16.68 9.38 36.69
N ALA A 695 17.69 10.17 37.03
CA ALA A 695 17.63 11.10 38.14
C ALA A 695 16.68 12.26 37.80
N ALA A 696 16.23 12.99 38.83
CA ALA A 696 15.28 14.10 38.66
C ALA A 696 15.78 15.22 37.71
N THR A 697 17.10 15.39 37.59
CA THR A 697 17.76 16.38 36.74
C THR A 697 18.14 15.86 35.36
N ASP A 698 18.02 14.55 35.12
CA ASP A 698 18.47 13.96 33.87
C ASP A 698 17.50 14.31 32.73
N ALA A 699 18.07 14.59 31.55
CA ALA A 699 17.27 14.70 30.35
C ALA A 699 16.77 13.31 29.93
N ARG A 700 15.45 13.18 29.82
CA ARG A 700 14.79 11.95 29.35
C ARG A 700 14.81 11.88 27.83
N SER A 701 15.98 11.64 27.27
CA SER A 701 16.18 11.54 25.83
C SER A 701 16.63 10.14 25.44
N ILE A 702 16.04 9.64 24.36
CA ILE A 702 16.32 8.33 23.77
C ILE A 702 16.79 8.56 22.33
N THR A 703 17.91 7.94 21.97
CA THR A 703 18.46 7.97 20.62
C THR A 703 18.08 6.71 19.85
N ILE A 704 17.53 6.89 18.66
CA ILE A 704 17.06 5.84 17.76
C ILE A 704 17.82 5.99 16.44
N ARG A 705 18.38 4.91 15.91
CA ARG A 705 19.18 4.93 14.67
C ARG A 705 18.72 3.82 13.74
N ASN A 706 18.63 4.12 12.45
CA ASN A 706 18.45 3.12 11.41
C ASN A 706 18.90 3.68 10.05
N GLY A 707 19.62 2.87 9.28
CA GLY A 707 20.16 3.31 7.99
C GLY A 707 20.98 4.60 8.14
N GLY A 708 20.71 5.58 7.27
CA GLY A 708 21.33 6.90 7.32
C GLY A 708 20.69 7.89 8.29
N GLY A 709 19.59 7.51 8.95
CA GLY A 709 18.81 8.39 9.83
C GLY A 709 19.01 8.16 11.32
N MET A 710 18.72 9.20 12.09
CA MET A 710 18.67 9.20 13.55
C MET A 710 17.51 10.07 14.06
N LEU A 711 16.96 9.66 15.20
CA LEU A 711 15.95 10.41 15.94
C LEU A 711 16.37 10.53 17.41
N ILE A 712 16.29 11.75 17.95
CA ILE A 712 16.36 11.98 19.41
C ILE A 712 14.94 12.22 19.90
N ALA A 713 14.38 11.25 20.61
CA ALA A 713 13.06 11.34 21.24
C ALA A 713 13.20 11.83 22.68
N GLN A 714 12.79 13.08 22.92
CA GLN A 714 12.85 13.74 24.24
C GLN A 714 11.47 13.71 24.90
N THR A 715 11.38 13.13 26.11
CA THR A 715 10.15 13.02 26.91
C THR A 715 10.07 14.16 27.92
N LEU A 716 9.19 15.14 27.66
CA LEU A 716 8.94 16.28 28.54
C LEU A 716 7.84 15.97 29.56
N LEU A 717 6.76 15.29 29.14
CA LEU A 717 5.70 14.81 30.03
C LEU A 717 5.47 13.30 29.85
N PRO A 718 5.12 12.56 30.92
CA PRO A 718 4.95 13.03 32.31
C PRO A 718 6.26 13.55 32.94
N GLU A 719 6.18 14.50 33.87
CA GLU A 719 7.38 15.05 34.53
C GLU A 719 8.13 14.00 35.36
N LYS A 720 7.42 12.99 35.85
CA LYS A 720 7.97 11.79 36.49
C LYS A 720 7.62 10.59 35.62
N ALA A 721 8.33 10.46 34.50
CA ALA A 721 8.10 9.38 33.56
C ALA A 721 8.89 8.11 33.94
N VAL A 722 8.21 6.97 33.90
CA VAL A 722 8.83 5.66 33.86
C VAL A 722 8.99 5.26 32.39
N ILE A 723 10.24 5.06 31.94
CA ILE A 723 10.55 4.68 30.56
C ILE A 723 11.14 3.27 30.56
N THR A 724 10.47 2.35 29.87
CA THR A 724 10.90 0.95 29.73
C THR A 724 11.08 0.66 28.24
N LYS A 725 12.22 0.06 27.85
CA LYS A 725 12.35 -0.55 26.53
C LYS A 725 11.95 -2.03 26.62
N VAL A 726 11.20 -2.50 25.64
CA VAL A 726 10.70 -3.89 25.57
C VAL A 726 11.01 -4.45 24.19
N GLY A 727 11.54 -5.66 24.14
CA GLY A 727 11.84 -6.33 22.87
C GLY A 727 13.19 -7.01 22.85
N GLY A 728 13.78 -7.00 21.66
CA GLY A 728 15.07 -7.58 21.35
C GLY A 728 14.97 -9.02 20.84
N LEU A 729 15.72 -9.29 19.78
CA LEU A 729 16.01 -10.64 19.32
C LEU A 729 17.34 -11.07 19.95
N ASN A 730 17.28 -12.01 20.89
CA ASN A 730 18.43 -12.54 21.64
C ASN A 730 19.21 -11.47 22.44
N ALA A 731 18.55 -10.41 22.87
CA ALA A 731 19.17 -9.29 23.61
C ALA A 731 19.37 -9.56 25.11
N GLY A 732 19.49 -10.84 25.52
CA GLY A 732 19.67 -11.26 26.92
C GLY A 732 18.37 -11.47 27.73
N GLY A 733 17.20 -11.21 27.14
CA GLY A 733 15.89 -11.52 27.74
C GLY A 733 15.41 -12.93 27.39
N GLN A 734 14.58 -13.52 28.25
CA GLN A 734 13.81 -14.73 27.94
C GLN A 734 12.32 -14.43 28.05
N CYS A 735 11.54 -14.89 27.08
CA CYS A 735 10.08 -14.71 27.02
C CYS A 735 9.37 -16.05 26.76
N ASP A 736 8.17 -16.23 27.34
CA ASP A 736 7.27 -17.33 26.96
C ASP A 736 6.72 -17.08 25.56
N GLN A 737 6.94 -17.99 24.63
CA GLN A 737 6.49 -17.87 23.24
C GLN A 737 5.51 -19.00 22.87
N ILE A 738 4.54 -18.67 22.01
CA ILE A 738 3.73 -19.67 21.30
C ILE A 738 4.43 -20.13 20.03
N SER A 739 4.03 -21.28 19.47
CA SER A 739 4.52 -21.67 18.15
C SER A 739 4.09 -20.64 17.11
N ALA A 740 4.98 -20.34 16.15
CA ALA A 740 4.70 -19.46 15.03
C ALA A 740 3.61 -20.03 14.09
N ASP A 741 3.40 -21.35 14.12
CA ASP A 741 2.34 -22.03 13.34
C ASP A 741 0.94 -21.92 13.97
N SER A 742 0.83 -21.25 15.12
CA SER A 742 -0.46 -21.06 15.79
C SER A 742 -1.39 -20.20 14.95
N ALA A 743 -2.66 -20.58 14.91
CA ALA A 743 -3.74 -19.81 14.28
C ALA A 743 -4.62 -19.11 15.33
N PHE A 744 -5.41 -18.14 14.92
CA PHE A 744 -6.52 -17.63 15.73
C PHE A 744 -7.64 -18.68 15.88
N GLY A 745 -8.20 -18.80 17.09
CA GLY A 745 -9.33 -19.70 17.35
C GLY A 745 -9.23 -20.49 18.65
N PRO A 746 -10.32 -21.17 19.06
CA PRO A 746 -10.28 -22.05 20.22
C PRO A 746 -9.39 -23.26 19.94
N GLY A 747 -8.43 -23.53 20.84
CA GLY A 747 -7.57 -24.72 20.75
C GLY A 747 -6.47 -24.69 19.69
N THR A 748 -6.27 -23.55 19.00
CA THR A 748 -5.29 -23.43 17.89
C THR A 748 -3.95 -22.82 18.31
N LEU A 749 -3.83 -22.33 19.55
CA LEU A 749 -2.57 -21.83 20.09
C LEU A 749 -1.68 -23.00 20.55
N LEU A 750 -0.57 -23.20 19.85
CA LEU A 750 0.39 -24.27 20.13
C LEU A 750 1.53 -23.74 21.03
N PRO A 751 2.09 -24.58 21.92
CA PRO A 751 3.23 -24.18 22.75
C PRO A 751 4.48 -23.93 21.90
N GLY A 752 5.24 -22.87 22.18
CA GLY A 752 6.55 -22.59 21.55
C GLY A 752 7.72 -22.74 22.52
N GLY A 753 7.52 -22.41 23.80
CA GLY A 753 8.53 -22.50 24.86
C GLY A 753 9.30 -21.19 25.09
N PRO A 754 10.31 -21.18 25.97
CA PRO A 754 11.15 -20.01 26.20
C PRO A 754 11.95 -19.65 24.94
N THR A 755 12.08 -18.37 24.66
CA THR A 755 12.82 -17.85 23.51
C THR A 755 13.64 -16.62 23.91
N GLY A 756 14.72 -16.35 23.17
CA GLY A 756 15.42 -15.07 23.21
C GLY A 756 14.74 -13.96 22.39
N ASP A 757 13.71 -14.28 21.62
CA ASP A 757 12.92 -13.30 20.85
C ASP A 757 11.76 -12.75 21.70
N CYS A 758 11.87 -11.49 22.12
CA CYS A 758 10.88 -10.81 22.95
C CYS A 758 10.17 -9.66 22.22
N ARG A 759 10.29 -9.58 20.89
CA ARG A 759 9.82 -8.41 20.11
C ARG A 759 8.31 -8.19 20.18
N PHE A 760 7.52 -9.25 20.27
CA PHE A 760 6.07 -9.24 20.03
C PHE A 760 5.27 -9.68 21.27
N THR A 761 5.70 -9.21 22.44
CA THR A 761 5.10 -9.57 23.74
C THR A 761 3.79 -8.85 24.02
N VAL A 762 2.74 -9.57 24.42
CA VAL A 762 1.43 -9.04 24.83
C VAL A 762 0.96 -9.72 26.11
N ARG A 763 0.10 -9.07 26.89
CA ARG A 763 -0.50 -9.68 28.10
C ARG A 763 -1.62 -10.65 27.71
N VAL A 764 -1.60 -11.83 28.33
CA VAL A 764 -2.55 -12.92 28.06
C VAL A 764 -3.17 -13.39 29.37
N LEU A 765 -4.50 -13.50 29.37
CA LEU A 765 -5.28 -14.00 30.50
C LEU A 765 -4.94 -15.46 30.77
N GLN A 766 -4.76 -15.80 32.04
CA GLN A 766 -4.51 -17.15 32.52
C GLN A 766 -5.79 -17.76 33.12
N ALA A 767 -5.81 -19.08 33.31
CA ALA A 767 -6.96 -19.80 33.85
C ALA A 767 -7.32 -19.38 35.30
N ASP A 768 -6.35 -18.84 36.04
CA ASP A 768 -6.52 -18.30 37.40
C ASP A 768 -6.93 -16.81 37.41
N ASN A 769 -7.30 -16.25 36.26
CA ASN A 769 -7.59 -14.83 36.02
C ASN A 769 -6.40 -13.87 36.20
N SER A 770 -5.17 -14.37 36.35
CA SER A 770 -3.96 -13.55 36.28
C SER A 770 -3.58 -13.22 34.83
N TYR A 771 -2.64 -12.30 34.65
CA TYR A 771 -2.07 -11.97 33.35
C TYR A 771 -0.56 -12.23 33.31
N LYS A 772 -0.09 -12.78 32.20
CA LYS A 772 1.34 -12.91 31.92
C LYS A 772 1.70 -12.36 30.55
N TRP A 773 2.96 -11.97 30.40
CA TRP A 773 3.52 -11.59 29.10
C TRP A 773 3.82 -12.84 28.27
N ARG A 774 3.47 -12.78 26.98
CA ARG A 774 3.68 -13.86 26.02
C ARG A 774 4.01 -13.30 24.65
N ASN A 775 5.01 -13.88 24.00
CA ASN A 775 5.46 -13.50 22.66
C ASN A 775 4.65 -14.20 21.57
N TYR A 776 4.22 -13.43 20.58
CA TYR A 776 3.50 -13.91 19.38
C TYR A 776 4.39 -13.68 18.14
N PRO A 777 5.31 -14.60 17.82
CA PRO A 777 6.18 -14.45 16.65
C PRO A 777 5.38 -14.61 15.35
N PRO A 778 5.75 -13.90 14.27
CA PRO A 778 5.21 -14.21 12.95
C PRO A 778 5.69 -15.59 12.47
N LYS A 779 4.96 -16.20 11.54
CA LYS A 779 5.39 -17.43 10.83
C LYS A 779 6.80 -17.30 10.24
N ALA A 780 7.49 -18.42 10.01
CA ALA A 780 8.78 -18.39 9.34
C ALA A 780 8.66 -17.88 7.89
N THR A 781 9.62 -17.08 7.44
CA THR A 781 9.69 -16.60 6.05
C THR A 781 10.05 -17.74 5.11
N ASP A 782 9.31 -17.89 4.01
CA ASP A 782 9.78 -18.67 2.85
C ASP A 782 10.45 -17.75 1.81
N ALA A 783 11.06 -18.33 0.77
CA ALA A 783 11.77 -17.58 -0.27
C ALA A 783 10.87 -16.69 -1.13
N THR A 784 9.54 -16.78 -0.99
CA THR A 784 8.54 -16.02 -1.76
C THR A 784 7.81 -14.96 -0.93
N ASP A 785 8.16 -14.82 0.34
CA ASP A 785 7.50 -13.94 1.30
C ASP A 785 7.87 -12.46 1.05
N THR A 786 6.99 -11.73 0.37
CA THR A 786 7.12 -10.30 0.11
C THR A 786 6.67 -9.43 1.28
N SER A 787 6.30 -10.00 2.44
CA SER A 787 5.92 -9.24 3.64
C SER A 787 7.10 -8.76 4.48
N VAL A 788 8.33 -9.14 4.11
CA VAL A 788 9.55 -8.75 4.84
C VAL A 788 9.82 -7.26 4.57
N THR A 789 9.34 -6.40 5.46
CA THR A 789 9.56 -4.95 5.42
C THR A 789 10.66 -4.53 6.41
N GLY A 790 11.27 -3.38 6.15
CA GLY A 790 12.13 -2.70 7.14
C GLY A 790 11.37 -2.22 8.39
N ASP A 791 10.04 -2.40 8.44
CA ASP A 791 9.16 -1.90 9.49
C ASP A 791 8.87 -2.92 10.60
N ILE A 792 9.33 -4.18 10.48
CA ILE A 792 9.02 -5.23 11.46
C ILE A 792 9.31 -4.84 12.91
N GLY A 793 10.31 -3.98 13.13
CA GLY A 793 10.70 -3.52 14.46
C GLY A 793 11.40 -4.59 15.28
N ALA A 794 12.22 -4.14 16.23
CA ALA A 794 12.81 -5.02 17.24
C ALA A 794 12.57 -4.56 18.67
N TRP A 795 12.20 -3.30 18.87
CA TRP A 795 12.05 -2.72 20.20
C TRP A 795 10.90 -1.73 20.25
N ARG A 796 10.24 -1.63 21.40
CA ARG A 796 9.32 -0.55 21.72
C ARG A 796 9.69 0.12 23.04
N LEU A 797 9.46 1.41 23.13
CA LEU A 797 9.51 2.19 24.36
C LEU A 797 8.10 2.29 24.93
N GLU A 798 7.97 2.03 26.22
CA GLU A 798 6.75 2.22 27.00
C GLU A 798 7.00 3.35 28.00
N VAL A 799 6.25 4.46 27.84
CA VAL A 799 6.31 5.63 28.73
C VAL A 799 5.03 5.72 29.54
N GLN A 800 5.16 5.78 30.87
CA GLN A 800 4.05 5.90 31.81
C GLN A 800 4.34 6.98 32.86
N ALA A 801 3.30 7.50 33.52
CA ALA A 801 3.47 8.29 34.73
C ALA A 801 3.92 7.39 35.90
N ASP A 802 4.83 7.89 36.73
CA ASP A 802 5.22 7.24 37.98
C ASP A 802 4.12 7.41 39.04
N GLY A 803 3.48 6.30 39.42
CA GLY A 803 2.43 6.25 40.44
C GLY A 803 1.01 6.08 39.90
N SER A 804 0.05 5.97 40.82
CA SER A 804 -1.38 5.82 40.50
C SER A 804 -1.99 7.16 40.10
N VAL A 805 -2.58 7.24 38.92
CA VAL A 805 -3.43 8.36 38.52
C VAL A 805 -4.88 8.03 38.91
N PRO A 806 -5.64 8.94 39.54
CA PRO A 806 -7.04 8.69 39.86
C PRO A 806 -7.85 8.33 38.61
N ALA A 807 -8.78 7.38 38.74
CA ALA A 807 -9.70 7.02 37.66
C ALA A 807 -10.44 8.27 37.14
N GLY A 808 -10.46 8.45 35.82
CA GLY A 808 -11.04 9.62 35.16
C GLY A 808 -10.17 10.87 35.21
N GLY A 809 -8.98 10.82 35.84
CA GLY A 809 -7.99 11.89 35.80
C GLY A 809 -7.31 11.99 34.42
N THR A 810 -7.03 13.22 33.98
CA THR A 810 -6.32 13.46 32.72
C THR A 810 -4.81 13.26 32.90
N GLN A 811 -4.22 12.44 32.04
CA GLN A 811 -2.80 12.21 31.90
C GLN A 811 -2.29 12.91 30.66
N TYR A 812 -1.08 13.46 30.72
CA TYR A 812 -0.48 14.20 29.62
C TYR A 812 0.86 13.59 29.22
N PHE A 813 1.04 13.37 27.93
CA PHE A 813 2.29 12.93 27.33
C PHE A 813 2.76 14.02 26.37
N LEU A 814 4.03 14.37 26.43
CA LEU A 814 4.61 15.40 25.58
C LEU A 814 6.00 14.95 25.18
N HIS A 815 6.13 14.63 23.89
CA HIS A 815 7.38 14.19 23.30
C HIS A 815 7.80 15.15 22.19
N VAL A 816 9.11 15.40 22.12
CA VAL A 816 9.72 16.16 21.03
C VAL A 816 10.72 15.26 20.33
N LEU A 817 10.51 15.07 19.02
CA LEU A 817 11.29 14.19 18.17
C LEU A 817 12.17 15.07 17.27
N HIS A 818 13.49 15.00 17.48
CA HIS A 818 14.47 15.72 16.66
C HIS A 818 15.05 14.78 15.61
N VAL A 819 14.83 15.08 14.33
CA VAL A 819 15.40 14.33 13.22
C VAL A 819 16.85 14.77 12.97
N ALA A 820 17.73 13.81 12.76
CA ALA A 820 19.15 14.03 12.51
C ALA A 820 19.71 12.97 11.55
N ASP A 821 20.87 13.26 10.95
CA ASP A 821 21.67 12.24 10.29
C ASP A 821 22.24 11.26 11.32
N ASN A 822 22.41 9.99 10.93
CA ASN A 822 23.02 8.99 11.78
C ASN A 822 24.49 9.30 12.07
N ASP A 823 24.82 9.49 13.34
CA ASP A 823 26.19 9.75 13.82
C ASP A 823 27.06 8.48 13.90
N LEU A 824 26.50 7.31 13.57
CA LEU A 824 27.12 5.98 13.63
C LEU A 824 27.58 5.56 15.04
N GLY A 825 27.07 6.21 16.09
CA GLY A 825 27.34 5.90 17.48
C GLY A 825 26.45 4.77 18.04
N SER A 826 26.84 4.24 19.21
CA SER A 826 26.07 3.24 19.97
C SER A 826 25.44 3.79 21.25
N GLY A 827 25.87 4.96 21.71
CA GLY A 827 25.37 5.62 22.92
C GLY A 827 24.32 6.70 22.64
N SER A 828 24.03 7.50 23.67
CA SER A 828 23.19 8.70 23.53
C SER A 828 23.84 9.74 22.60
N ALA A 829 23.05 10.34 21.71
CA ALA A 829 23.44 11.47 20.88
C ALA A 829 23.15 12.85 21.53
N GLY A 830 22.77 12.87 22.81
CA GLY A 830 22.46 14.08 23.56
C GLY A 830 20.96 14.28 23.81
N THR A 831 20.58 15.51 24.20
CA THR A 831 19.30 15.76 24.88
C THR A 831 18.21 16.37 24.01
N GLY A 832 18.51 16.76 22.77
CA GLY A 832 17.61 17.57 21.94
C GLY A 832 17.66 19.06 22.32
N SER A 833 16.98 19.90 21.54
CA SER A 833 16.95 21.36 21.70
C SER A 833 15.67 21.88 22.38
N ALA A 834 14.81 20.99 22.89
CA ALA A 834 13.54 21.39 23.48
C ALA A 834 13.59 21.53 25.01
N ARG A 835 12.85 22.50 25.53
CA ARG A 835 12.68 22.73 26.96
C ARG A 835 11.23 23.09 27.28
N ARG A 836 10.62 22.36 28.21
CA ARG A 836 9.30 22.72 28.75
C ARG A 836 9.41 24.04 29.53
N LEU A 837 8.45 24.94 29.30
CA LEU A 837 8.33 26.22 29.97
C LEU A 837 7.36 26.12 31.15
N VAL A 838 7.54 27.00 32.14
CA VAL A 838 6.56 27.17 33.21
C VAL A 838 5.33 27.84 32.62
N ALA A 839 4.16 27.23 32.80
CA ALA A 839 2.90 27.69 32.23
C ALA A 839 1.77 27.57 33.25
N ASP A 840 0.62 28.20 32.96
CA ASP A 840 -0.57 28.01 33.79
C ASP A 840 -1.14 26.59 33.66
N SER A 841 -2.14 26.26 34.49
CA SER A 841 -2.73 24.91 34.53
C SER A 841 -3.46 24.49 33.26
N HIS A 842 -3.68 25.42 32.32
CA HIS A 842 -4.44 25.19 31.09
C HIS A 842 -3.54 25.16 29.85
N THR A 843 -2.26 25.52 30.01
CA THR A 843 -1.31 25.67 28.90
C THR A 843 -0.14 24.71 29.08
N GLU A 844 0.28 24.04 28.02
CA GLU A 844 1.61 23.45 27.93
C GLU A 844 2.43 24.20 26.91
N ALA A 845 3.61 24.68 27.27
CA ALA A 845 4.46 25.45 26.38
C ALA A 845 5.87 24.84 26.30
N VAL A 846 6.38 24.73 25.08
CA VAL A 846 7.70 24.19 24.78
C VAL A 846 8.52 25.21 24.02
N LEU A 847 9.71 25.53 24.53
CA LEU A 847 10.72 26.29 23.81
C LEU A 847 11.57 25.32 22.99
N ILE A 848 11.70 25.57 21.69
CA ILE A 848 12.61 24.90 20.77
C ILE A 848 13.77 25.85 20.47
N GLY A 849 14.99 25.42 20.81
CA GLY A 849 16.16 26.28 20.76
C GLY A 849 16.01 27.47 21.69
N THR A 850 16.07 28.69 21.14
CA THR A 850 16.00 29.94 21.92
C THR A 850 14.89 30.89 21.49
N GLN A 851 14.21 30.62 20.36
CA GLN A 851 13.32 31.58 19.71
C GLN A 851 11.90 31.07 19.46
N THR A 852 11.72 29.76 19.31
CA THR A 852 10.44 29.18 18.89
C THR A 852 9.70 28.60 20.07
N VAL A 853 8.48 29.06 20.34
CA VAL A 853 7.58 28.48 21.34
C VAL A 853 6.41 27.79 20.65
N VAL A 854 6.15 26.55 21.03
CA VAL A 854 4.91 25.84 20.67
C VAL A 854 4.07 25.69 21.94
N ALA A 855 2.85 26.19 21.92
CA ALA A 855 1.91 26.14 23.02
C ALA A 855 0.69 25.26 22.66
N PHE A 856 0.29 24.42 23.60
CA PHE A 856 -0.85 23.51 23.51
C PHE A 856 -1.87 23.83 24.61
N ASN A 857 -3.14 23.73 24.25
CA ASN A 857 -4.24 23.74 25.20
C ASN A 857 -4.33 22.38 25.92
N ARG A 858 -4.36 22.39 27.27
CA ARG A 858 -4.56 21.18 28.10
C ARG A 858 -6.02 20.78 28.24
N ASP A 859 -6.93 21.70 28.00
CA ASP A 859 -8.36 21.49 28.19
C ASP A 859 -8.99 20.75 27.01
N ALA A 860 -10.15 20.14 27.29
CA ALA A 860 -10.96 19.47 26.27
C ALA A 860 -11.56 20.47 25.28
N THR A 861 -11.95 21.64 25.78
CA THR A 861 -12.59 22.70 25.00
C THR A 861 -11.55 23.70 24.49
N PRO A 862 -11.75 24.30 23.30
CA PRO A 862 -10.87 25.35 22.80
C PRO A 862 -10.71 26.51 23.79
N SER A 863 -9.48 27.02 23.93
CA SER A 863 -9.14 28.01 24.96
C SER A 863 -9.26 29.44 24.47
N ALA A 864 -9.75 30.34 25.33
CA ALA A 864 -9.73 31.79 25.12
C ALA A 864 -8.43 32.45 25.63
N ARG A 865 -7.56 31.70 26.31
CA ARG A 865 -6.35 32.24 26.96
C ARG A 865 -5.26 31.19 27.14
N MET A 866 -4.02 31.56 26.87
CA MET A 866 -2.82 30.80 27.22
C MET A 866 -1.79 31.69 27.90
N SER A 867 -1.05 31.13 28.85
CA SER A 867 -0.02 31.87 29.60
C SER A 867 1.18 31.01 29.92
N TRP A 868 2.37 31.54 29.67
CA TRP A 868 3.64 30.87 29.97
C TRP A 868 4.77 31.87 30.21
N ASN A 869 5.83 31.42 30.88
CA ASN A 869 7.06 32.16 31.07
C ASN A 869 8.10 31.71 30.04
N GLY A 870 8.66 32.64 29.27
CA GLY A 870 9.63 32.38 28.22
C GLY A 870 10.77 33.39 28.20
N PRO A 871 11.85 33.13 27.45
CA PRO A 871 12.91 34.11 27.27
C PRO A 871 12.43 35.28 26.40
N ALA A 872 13.00 36.46 26.59
CA ALA A 872 12.72 37.64 25.74
C ALA A 872 13.06 37.40 24.26
N SER A 873 13.95 36.44 23.97
CA SER A 873 14.30 36.02 22.61
C SER A 873 13.21 35.19 21.91
N ALA A 874 12.15 34.76 22.60
CA ALA A 874 11.06 33.99 22.01
C ALA A 874 10.22 34.87 21.08
N SER A 875 10.66 35.00 19.83
CA SER A 875 10.02 35.82 18.79
C SER A 875 8.97 35.06 17.98
N THR A 876 9.07 33.73 17.95
CA THR A 876 8.22 32.88 17.12
C THR A 876 7.31 32.04 18.02
N ILE A 877 6.00 32.13 17.83
CA ILE A 877 5.00 31.44 18.67
C ILE A 877 3.98 30.72 17.78
N LEU A 878 3.76 29.44 18.05
CA LEU A 878 2.67 28.66 17.51
C LEU A 878 1.79 28.16 18.65
N ALA A 879 0.60 28.73 18.80
CA ALA A 879 -0.36 28.35 19.84
C ALA A 879 -1.52 27.56 19.22
N THR A 880 -1.82 26.39 19.78
CA THR A 880 -2.78 25.42 19.22
C THR A 880 -3.91 25.07 20.21
N GLY A 881 -5.11 24.86 19.68
CA GLY A 881 -6.30 24.54 20.50
C GLY A 881 -6.96 25.77 21.13
N LEU A 882 -6.81 26.94 20.51
CA LEU A 882 -7.52 28.16 20.86
C LEU A 882 -8.93 28.18 20.25
N LEU A 883 -9.80 29.09 20.74
CA LEU A 883 -11.10 29.35 20.12
C LEU A 883 -10.94 29.63 18.61
N PRO A 884 -11.60 28.89 17.71
CA PRO A 884 -11.50 29.13 16.27
C PRO A 884 -11.99 30.51 15.85
N ASN A 885 -11.35 31.10 14.83
CA ASN A 885 -11.74 32.38 14.25
C ASN A 885 -11.95 33.52 15.28
N ALA A 886 -11.20 33.50 16.39
CA ALA A 886 -11.26 34.52 17.42
C ALA A 886 -10.06 35.46 17.34
N ASP A 887 -10.25 36.68 17.83
CA ASP A 887 -9.24 37.73 17.86
C ASP A 887 -8.47 37.68 19.18
N PHE A 888 -7.14 37.73 19.12
CA PHE A 888 -6.22 37.58 20.24
C PHE A 888 -5.21 38.72 20.33
N LEU A 889 -4.83 39.05 21.56
CA LEU A 889 -3.73 39.95 21.89
C LEU A 889 -2.65 39.16 22.63
N LEU A 890 -1.40 39.30 22.20
CA LEU A 890 -0.23 38.80 22.92
C LEU A 890 0.34 39.95 23.78
N THR A 891 0.30 39.77 25.09
CA THR A 891 0.94 40.67 26.06
C THR A 891 2.23 40.04 26.57
N ARG A 892 3.31 40.82 26.64
CA ARG A 892 4.59 40.44 27.24
C ARG A 892 4.83 41.28 28.48
N LEU A 893 5.07 40.62 29.62
CA LEU A 893 5.35 41.27 30.90
C LEU A 893 6.74 40.85 31.37
N ALA A 894 7.63 41.81 31.63
CA ALA A 894 8.96 41.51 32.15
C ALA A 894 8.87 40.84 33.53
N THR A 895 9.66 39.81 33.74
CA THR A 895 9.83 39.09 35.01
C THR A 895 11.32 38.98 35.33
N PRO A 896 11.72 38.69 36.59
CA PRO A 896 13.12 38.51 36.94
C PRO A 896 13.86 37.45 36.10
N ASP A 897 13.14 36.44 35.59
CA ASP A 897 13.68 35.28 34.89
C ASP A 897 13.38 35.26 33.37
N GLY A 898 12.89 36.37 32.81
CA GLY A 898 12.50 36.47 31.39
C GLY A 898 11.21 37.28 31.18
N GLU A 899 10.29 36.79 30.38
CA GLU A 899 8.98 37.39 30.15
C GLU A 899 7.85 36.42 30.47
N GLN A 900 6.78 36.92 31.08
CA GLN A 900 5.48 36.25 31.06
C GLN A 900 4.74 36.66 29.79
N LEU A 901 4.43 35.67 28.95
CA LEU A 901 3.64 35.81 27.75
C LEU A 901 2.20 35.40 28.04
N VAL A 902 1.25 36.24 27.65
CA VAL A 902 -0.18 35.98 27.78
C VAL A 902 -0.83 36.21 26.44
N LEU A 903 -1.32 35.15 25.81
CA LEU A 903 -2.15 35.22 24.61
C LEU A 903 -3.61 35.09 25.04
N ALA A 904 -4.40 36.16 24.92
CA ALA A 904 -5.78 36.17 25.38
C ALA A 904 -6.72 36.75 24.34
N GLN A 905 -7.95 36.24 24.32
CA GLN A 905 -9.02 36.76 23.46
C GLN A 905 -9.23 38.26 23.75
N ALA A 906 -9.34 39.05 22.68
CA ALA A 906 -9.50 40.49 22.74
C ALA A 906 -10.62 40.94 21.79
N ALA A 907 -11.12 42.16 21.99
CA ALA A 907 -12.01 42.78 21.01
C ALA A 907 -11.23 43.04 19.70
N ALA A 908 -11.91 42.93 18.55
CA ALA A 908 -11.28 43.07 17.23
C ALA A 908 -10.44 44.36 17.06
N GLY A 909 -10.87 45.47 17.68
CA GLY A 909 -10.16 46.75 17.61
C GLY A 909 -8.86 46.84 18.43
N SER A 910 -8.60 45.88 19.33
CA SER A 910 -7.38 45.83 20.17
C SER A 910 -6.55 44.57 19.95
N ALA A 911 -7.02 43.62 19.13
CA ALA A 911 -6.30 42.40 18.81
C ALA A 911 -5.20 42.64 17.79
N THR A 912 -4.15 41.83 17.86
CA THR A 912 -3.03 41.85 16.90
C THR A 912 -3.02 40.59 16.04
N TYR A 913 -3.61 39.51 16.53
CA TYR A 913 -3.60 38.21 15.88
C TYR A 913 -5.01 37.65 15.82
N ARG A 914 -5.27 36.79 14.85
CA ARG A 914 -6.52 36.06 14.71
C ARG A 914 -6.20 34.59 14.58
N SER A 915 -6.88 33.74 15.36
CA SER A 915 -6.73 32.29 15.22
C SER A 915 -7.38 31.82 13.92
N SER A 916 -6.83 30.78 13.31
CA SER A 916 -7.43 30.08 12.17
C SER A 916 -8.77 29.40 12.51
N ALA A 917 -9.39 28.79 11.50
CA ALA A 917 -10.55 27.92 11.68
C ALA A 917 -10.23 26.66 12.50
N GLU A 918 -8.96 26.30 12.62
CA GLU A 918 -8.48 25.14 13.38
C GLU A 918 -7.99 25.53 14.79
N GLY A 919 -8.19 26.79 15.19
CA GLY A 919 -7.80 27.27 16.51
C GLY A 919 -6.29 27.43 16.67
N VAL A 920 -5.58 27.81 15.60
CA VAL A 920 -4.13 28.04 15.60
C VAL A 920 -3.83 29.53 15.50
N VAL A 921 -2.95 30.04 16.35
CA VAL A 921 -2.32 31.37 16.20
C VAL A 921 -0.84 31.17 15.88
N ASN A 922 -0.44 31.58 14.68
CA ASN A 922 0.95 31.64 14.24
C ASN A 922 1.48 33.08 14.34
N ILE A 923 2.60 33.26 15.03
CA ILE A 923 3.34 34.52 15.15
C ILE A 923 4.76 34.25 14.70
N GLY A 924 5.13 34.70 13.49
CA GLY A 924 6.51 34.68 13.02
C GLY A 924 7.08 33.34 12.54
N MET A 925 6.23 32.37 12.14
CA MET A 925 6.63 31.18 11.34
C MET A 925 6.23 31.30 9.88
#